data_AF-A0A345XJY3-F1
#
_entry.id   AF-A0A345XJY3-F1
#
_cell.length_a   1.000
_cell.length_b   1.000
_cell.length_c   1.000
_cell.angle_alpha   90.00
_cell.angle_beta   90.00
_cell.angle_gamma   90.00
#
_symmetry.space_group_name_H-M   'P 1'
#
loop_
_entity.id
_entity.type
_entity.pdbx_description
1 polymer ?
#
loop_
_entity_poly.entity_id
_entity_poly.type
_entity_poly.pdbx_seq_one_letter_code
_entity_poly.pdbx_strand_id
1 'polypeptide(L)'
;MAHNEHPQAPQPEPQPSGRRPLTAPPPGPAGPLTPDQLCARFGPLPFPDRTRALARHARSLGPDAYAALRTALDAGDPDDRRTGLLLAVARRDLDAVHAALDDPLLRRRALAAAIRLPVSETALSRLASGGTREVRHETFRVLRLSRRTCLAARLLPRVHARHGPAEASRLLPACTPAVAAAWLPRTGAPDGVLRSLARTAPAAVAERLAAEYTAAAAAPYRFTRRHRLLAAVIAERDTDAGLLLLDRAPALLDGRGGTALLRRPGAVLAVLRRQGPAGRGGARALAGAGTAGGGTLNITTERLPRAVLRALRALPPDELAELAGRCRVPYRPFAADGRLDNRPHPLLALLPPAERRRLVEPHLARRGPARGSLRAFAALSAADRGELVRPYLRDRPYASPVRLGQAATAPLADAEELLRTGTGSHRTHERACSWQALLACAQLNAVPEEYARVLGSCERAWHDRDEVRAATLRQAAAARPALLGAVPEQVLREAVAATVQYGDSRGGTLGAAALWLRRTAEHAAEGGAFERAARTALLLCRVVDDPRWRGPVHPLRLTPSAAAGLWAAVPGEQAVRPRVFVPLAGLLARRLDALPALDTLLGGAVRGAHGPEWAARAVPSWLRPAAHREARCAELLATGLALGDGVALRTVATRRTDLLDTVLDAVLDASEDAVPTSVRGGGVEGAPLSDASRGLLRLPPSVTGRWRPDQRDRWQRWLARTAADEDTELRTRADAALRLRTPDALVRLAREAPLPVATAALTALGETGEGALAGDGGAEARLRELLGHTGSGGARGRAALAAVRSVAARLPDSTALAVLGAAARDTNASVGSRKEAARALGELTGEAALRELCAAWDAPGQHGDVRAALARQLVSRIARPGVAERLTAGIAEPAIRTAVVPRAALTVPFEARAAYGDFLTGLIRTADDASAEAACTALPGWVPPGASDALDAVTEVMSGTERPLTVWRAAVRQFGVLAGDAGRETLRDTLRRLRERACPYGAADTAAGARTERDADAVRRLADLAAEIVHNGRGSPAQQAADRAAVVEALLAAGLRGRAAETALGSAYRTLRNGVADTGGWQRAMELAAGRVERLSDARTFTLDGGDPDVESAARQVVAALRASAAPAAGLTALALVRSVAVRSPHQAWWHGQLDALRAHPDPDTAEAALLTVLR
;
A
#
# COMPACT_ATOMS: atom_id res chain seq x y z
N MET A 1 -11.04 -24.28 -76.99
CA MET A 1 -9.90 -25.15 -77.34
C MET A 1 -9.08 -25.40 -76.08
N ALA A 2 -8.76 -26.68 -75.86
CA ALA A 2 -7.87 -27.26 -74.84
C ALA A 2 -8.28 -27.11 -73.36
N HIS A 3 -9.14 -28.05 -72.94
CA HIS A 3 -9.27 -28.56 -71.57
C HIS A 3 -7.97 -29.23 -71.10
N ASN A 4 -7.68 -29.11 -69.81
CA ASN A 4 -7.02 -30.19 -69.07
C ASN A 4 -7.53 -30.21 -67.62
N GLU A 5 -8.32 -31.23 -67.34
CA GLU A 5 -8.83 -31.62 -66.03
C GLU A 5 -7.80 -32.50 -65.32
N HIS A 6 -7.59 -32.32 -64.01
CA HIS A 6 -7.34 -33.43 -63.07
C HIS A 6 -7.51 -32.98 -61.60
N PRO A 7 -7.85 -33.92 -60.69
CA PRO A 7 -8.88 -33.71 -59.67
C PRO A 7 -8.35 -33.22 -58.33
N GLN A 8 -9.11 -32.33 -57.68
CA GLN A 8 -8.92 -31.97 -56.28
C GLN A 8 -9.34 -33.15 -55.39
N ALA A 9 -8.37 -33.72 -54.67
CA ALA A 9 -8.62 -34.61 -53.55
C ALA A 9 -9.30 -33.84 -52.39
N PRO A 10 -10.28 -34.44 -51.69
CA PRO A 10 -10.92 -33.79 -50.55
C PRO A 10 -9.94 -33.67 -49.39
N GLN A 11 -9.82 -32.46 -48.83
CA GLN A 11 -9.12 -32.22 -47.58
C GLN A 11 -9.80 -33.00 -46.44
N PRO A 12 -9.05 -33.61 -45.50
CA PRO A 12 -9.63 -34.24 -44.34
C PRO A 12 -10.20 -33.17 -43.40
N GLU A 13 -11.51 -33.25 -43.14
CA GLU A 13 -12.17 -32.48 -42.09
C GLU A 13 -11.46 -32.68 -40.73
N PRO A 14 -11.33 -31.63 -39.90
CA PRO A 14 -10.77 -31.77 -38.57
C PRO A 14 -11.73 -32.60 -37.71
N GLN A 15 -11.33 -33.84 -37.39
CA GLN A 15 -12.06 -34.69 -36.46
C GLN A 15 -12.34 -33.94 -35.15
N PRO A 16 -13.60 -33.86 -34.69
CA PRO A 16 -13.91 -33.31 -33.39
C PRO A 16 -13.30 -34.24 -32.33
N SER A 17 -12.36 -33.68 -31.58
CA SER A 17 -11.84 -34.14 -30.29
C SER A 17 -12.75 -35.18 -29.62
N GLY A 18 -12.25 -36.40 -29.47
CA GLY A 18 -12.94 -37.53 -28.85
C GLY A 18 -13.45 -37.22 -27.45
N ARG A 19 -14.68 -36.70 -27.38
CA ARG A 19 -15.59 -36.95 -26.27
C ARG A 19 -16.20 -38.30 -26.56
N ARG A 20 -15.82 -39.34 -25.80
CA ARG A 20 -16.68 -40.52 -25.69
C ARG A 20 -18.08 -40.00 -25.32
N PRO A 21 -19.13 -40.29 -26.11
CA PRO A 21 -20.49 -40.15 -25.61
C PRO A 21 -20.57 -41.10 -24.43
N LEU A 22 -20.75 -40.56 -23.22
CA LEU A 22 -21.25 -41.36 -22.11
C LEU A 22 -22.60 -41.88 -22.61
N THR A 23 -22.65 -43.19 -22.85
CA THR A 23 -23.89 -43.94 -23.06
C THR A 23 -24.89 -43.44 -22.04
N ALA A 24 -25.98 -42.85 -22.52
CA ALA A 24 -27.06 -42.43 -21.65
C ALA A 24 -27.50 -43.67 -20.86
N PRO A 25 -27.52 -43.64 -19.51
CA PRO A 25 -28.11 -44.72 -18.76
C PRO A 25 -29.57 -44.85 -19.19
N PRO A 26 -30.11 -46.09 -19.28
CA PRO A 26 -31.43 -46.34 -19.81
C PRO A 26 -32.50 -45.48 -19.08
N PRO A 27 -33.56 -45.04 -19.79
CA PRO A 27 -34.65 -44.31 -19.17
C PRO A 27 -35.45 -45.27 -18.27
N GLY A 28 -34.98 -45.45 -17.03
CA GLY A 28 -35.76 -46.08 -15.96
C GLY A 28 -36.96 -45.20 -15.56
N PRO A 29 -38.03 -45.80 -15.02
CA PRO A 29 -39.36 -45.20 -14.91
C PRO A 29 -39.39 -43.92 -14.08
N ALA A 30 -40.35 -43.06 -14.42
CA ALA A 30 -40.55 -41.68 -13.95
C ALA A 30 -41.04 -41.55 -12.49
N GLY A 31 -40.42 -42.28 -11.56
CA GLY A 31 -40.57 -42.07 -10.12
C GLY A 31 -39.49 -41.15 -9.54
N PRO A 32 -39.76 -40.40 -8.46
CA PRO A 32 -38.70 -39.67 -7.77
C PRO A 32 -37.67 -40.64 -7.19
N LEU A 33 -36.39 -40.45 -7.51
CA LEU A 33 -35.32 -41.18 -6.84
C LEU A 33 -35.29 -40.80 -5.36
N THR A 34 -35.03 -41.75 -4.46
CA THR A 34 -34.77 -41.45 -3.05
C THR A 34 -33.43 -40.71 -2.88
N PRO A 35 -33.18 -40.03 -1.73
CA PRO A 35 -31.87 -39.41 -1.45
C PRO A 35 -30.68 -40.36 -1.64
N ASP A 36 -30.78 -41.60 -1.16
CA ASP A 36 -29.75 -42.63 -1.33
C ASP A 36 -29.53 -43.00 -2.80
N GLN A 37 -30.61 -43.13 -3.57
CA GLN A 37 -30.54 -43.42 -5.00
C GLN A 37 -29.91 -42.26 -5.79
N LEU A 38 -30.15 -41.00 -5.40
CA LEU A 38 -29.46 -39.84 -5.97
C LEU A 38 -27.96 -39.89 -5.69
N CYS A 39 -27.59 -40.22 -4.45
CA CYS A 39 -26.19 -40.35 -4.04
C CYS A 39 -25.50 -41.47 -4.82
N ALA A 40 -26.10 -42.65 -4.92
CA ALA A 40 -25.57 -43.77 -5.68
C ALA A 40 -25.44 -43.45 -7.18
N ARG A 41 -26.44 -42.81 -7.79
CA ARG A 41 -26.48 -42.54 -9.23
C ARG A 41 -25.53 -41.41 -9.65
N PHE A 42 -25.47 -40.32 -8.90
CA PHE A 42 -24.74 -39.11 -9.29
C PHE A 42 -23.47 -38.87 -8.48
N GLY A 43 -23.33 -39.48 -7.31
CA GLY A 43 -22.15 -39.39 -6.43
C GLY A 43 -20.82 -39.68 -7.13
N PRO A 44 -20.70 -40.75 -7.93
CA PRO A 44 -19.45 -41.11 -8.63
C PRO A 44 -18.97 -40.07 -9.65
N LEU A 45 -19.83 -39.14 -10.10
CA LEU A 45 -19.44 -38.12 -11.07
C LEU A 45 -18.54 -37.04 -10.42
N PRO A 46 -17.60 -36.44 -11.18
CA PRO A 46 -16.86 -35.27 -10.73
C PRO A 46 -17.81 -34.12 -10.41
N PHE A 47 -17.46 -33.27 -9.42
CA PHE A 47 -18.32 -32.19 -8.92
C PHE A 47 -19.02 -31.34 -10.00
N PRO A 48 -18.34 -30.87 -11.07
CA PRO A 48 -18.98 -30.11 -12.14
C PRO A 48 -20.05 -30.91 -12.90
N ASP A 49 -19.82 -32.20 -13.15
CA ASP A 49 -20.76 -33.09 -13.85
C ASP A 49 -21.89 -33.54 -12.94
N ARG A 50 -21.59 -33.88 -11.67
CA ARG A 50 -22.57 -34.18 -10.63
C ARG A 50 -23.58 -33.05 -10.46
N THR A 51 -23.10 -31.82 -10.31
CA THR A 51 -23.96 -30.63 -10.17
C THR A 51 -24.84 -30.43 -11.42
N ARG A 52 -24.27 -30.63 -12.62
CA ARG A 52 -25.02 -30.53 -13.89
C ARG A 52 -26.04 -31.65 -14.05
N ALA A 53 -25.73 -32.87 -13.60
CA ALA A 53 -26.63 -34.01 -13.65
C ALA A 53 -27.80 -33.86 -12.67
N LEU A 54 -27.52 -33.50 -11.41
CA LEU A 54 -28.54 -33.19 -10.40
C LEU A 54 -29.47 -32.06 -10.86
N ALA A 55 -28.92 -30.97 -11.41
CA ALA A 55 -29.72 -29.87 -11.92
C ALA A 55 -30.59 -30.26 -13.13
N ARG A 56 -30.09 -31.16 -14.00
CA ARG A 56 -30.88 -31.70 -15.13
C ARG A 56 -32.00 -32.62 -14.63
N HIS A 57 -31.69 -33.52 -13.70
CA HIS A 57 -32.66 -34.42 -13.09
C HIS A 57 -33.77 -33.65 -12.36
N ALA A 58 -33.42 -32.65 -11.56
CA ALA A 58 -34.40 -31.78 -10.91
C ALA A 58 -35.36 -31.14 -11.92
N ARG A 59 -34.86 -30.70 -13.08
CA ARG A 59 -35.70 -30.09 -14.13
C ARG A 59 -36.57 -31.09 -14.90
N SER A 60 -36.22 -32.38 -14.92
CA SER A 60 -36.99 -33.42 -15.62
C SER A 60 -38.12 -34.02 -14.78
N LEU A 61 -38.14 -33.82 -13.46
CA LEU A 61 -39.18 -34.34 -12.59
C LEU A 61 -40.52 -33.60 -12.80
N GLY A 62 -41.65 -34.32 -12.70
CA GLY A 62 -42.97 -33.70 -12.55
C GLY A 62 -43.12 -32.98 -11.20
N PRO A 63 -44.12 -32.10 -11.02
CA PRO A 63 -44.33 -31.35 -9.78
C PRO A 63 -44.42 -32.23 -8.52
N ASP A 64 -45.24 -33.28 -8.55
CA ASP A 64 -45.47 -34.15 -7.39
C ASP A 64 -44.23 -34.98 -7.02
N ALA A 65 -43.55 -35.53 -8.03
CA ALA A 65 -42.30 -36.25 -7.84
C ALA A 65 -41.21 -35.33 -7.27
N TYR A 66 -41.12 -34.09 -7.75
CA TYR A 66 -40.20 -33.10 -7.20
C TYR A 66 -40.54 -32.75 -5.75
N ALA A 67 -41.82 -32.53 -5.42
CA ALA A 67 -42.27 -32.22 -4.07
C ALA A 67 -41.95 -33.36 -3.10
N ALA A 68 -42.27 -34.61 -3.47
CA ALA A 68 -41.96 -35.79 -2.66
C ALA A 68 -40.45 -35.93 -2.38
N LEU A 69 -39.63 -35.78 -3.43
CA LEU A 69 -38.17 -35.81 -3.29
C LEU A 69 -37.65 -34.65 -2.43
N ARG A 70 -38.21 -33.44 -2.59
CA ARG A 70 -37.80 -32.27 -1.82
C ARG A 70 -38.09 -32.47 -0.33
N THR A 71 -39.27 -32.97 0.01
CA THR A 71 -39.66 -33.30 1.38
C THR A 71 -38.71 -34.34 1.99
N ALA A 72 -38.38 -35.40 1.25
CA ALA A 72 -37.40 -36.39 1.71
C ALA A 72 -36.02 -35.76 1.97
N LEU A 73 -35.55 -34.88 1.07
CA LEU A 73 -34.26 -34.19 1.24
C LEU A 73 -34.27 -33.14 2.37
N ASP A 74 -35.42 -32.54 2.68
CA ASP A 74 -35.54 -31.58 3.78
C ASP A 74 -35.58 -32.25 5.15
N ALA A 75 -36.13 -33.47 5.23
CA ALA A 75 -36.12 -34.31 6.42
C ALA A 75 -34.77 -35.03 6.64
N GLY A 76 -33.92 -35.07 5.62
CA GLY A 76 -32.62 -35.75 5.65
C GLY A 76 -31.53 -34.98 6.40
N ASP A 77 -30.30 -35.42 6.19
CA ASP A 77 -29.12 -34.87 6.85
C ASP A 77 -28.74 -33.45 6.32
N PRO A 78 -27.73 -32.77 6.89
CA PRO A 78 -27.30 -31.46 6.41
C PRO A 78 -26.87 -31.42 4.93
N ASP A 79 -26.42 -32.53 4.35
CA ASP A 79 -26.00 -32.64 2.95
C ASP A 79 -27.18 -32.92 2.01
N ASP A 80 -28.16 -33.69 2.45
CA ASP A 80 -29.45 -33.86 1.77
C ASP A 80 -30.17 -32.53 1.64
N ARG A 81 -30.26 -31.77 2.74
CA ARG A 81 -30.86 -30.43 2.77
C ARG A 81 -30.16 -29.45 1.81
N ARG A 82 -28.83 -29.53 1.72
CA ARG A 82 -28.05 -28.72 0.76
C ARG A 82 -28.30 -29.15 -0.68
N THR A 83 -28.44 -30.45 -0.92
CA THR A 83 -28.78 -31.01 -2.23
C THR A 83 -30.17 -30.58 -2.65
N GLY A 84 -31.14 -30.64 -1.74
CA GLY A 84 -32.49 -30.20 -2.03
C GLY A 84 -32.59 -28.69 -2.30
N LEU A 85 -31.82 -27.83 -1.60
CA LEU A 85 -31.68 -26.43 -1.98
C LEU A 85 -31.05 -26.26 -3.39
N LEU A 86 -30.06 -27.08 -3.76
CA LEU A 86 -29.52 -27.07 -5.12
C LEU A 86 -30.61 -27.42 -6.15
N LEU A 87 -31.47 -28.39 -5.87
CA LEU A 87 -32.58 -28.76 -6.76
C LEU A 87 -33.60 -27.62 -6.88
N ALA A 88 -33.96 -26.98 -5.75
CA ALA A 88 -34.83 -25.79 -5.73
C ALA A 88 -34.27 -24.65 -6.58
N VAL A 89 -32.97 -24.34 -6.44
CA VAL A 89 -32.29 -23.33 -7.26
C VAL A 89 -32.30 -23.72 -8.74
N ALA A 90 -32.13 -25.00 -9.07
CA ALA A 90 -32.14 -25.48 -10.45
C ALA A 90 -33.51 -25.41 -11.12
N ARG A 91 -34.60 -25.59 -10.35
CA ARG A 91 -36.00 -25.44 -10.80
C ARG A 91 -36.54 -24.02 -10.67
N ARG A 92 -35.82 -23.12 -10.00
CA ARG A 92 -36.30 -21.79 -9.60
C ARG A 92 -37.54 -21.86 -8.69
N ASP A 93 -37.60 -22.85 -7.81
CA ASP A 93 -38.58 -22.89 -6.72
C ASP A 93 -38.23 -21.78 -5.72
N LEU A 94 -38.97 -20.68 -5.79
CA LEU A 94 -38.70 -19.49 -4.99
C LEU A 94 -39.13 -19.68 -3.54
N ASP A 95 -40.19 -20.44 -3.28
CA ASP A 95 -40.72 -20.66 -1.93
C ASP A 95 -39.74 -21.49 -1.11
N ALA A 96 -39.19 -22.56 -1.70
CA ALA A 96 -38.14 -23.35 -1.06
C ALA A 96 -36.85 -22.53 -0.83
N VAL A 97 -36.49 -21.64 -1.75
CA VAL A 97 -35.35 -20.74 -1.56
C VAL A 97 -35.63 -19.69 -0.48
N HIS A 98 -36.88 -19.21 -0.35
CA HIS A 98 -37.29 -18.28 0.71
C HIS A 98 -37.26 -18.97 2.07
N ALA A 99 -37.80 -20.17 2.19
CA ALA A 99 -37.72 -20.97 3.42
C ALA A 99 -36.25 -21.21 3.83
N ALA A 100 -35.37 -21.50 2.86
CA ALA A 100 -33.95 -21.69 3.12
C ALA A 100 -33.20 -20.43 3.59
N LEU A 101 -33.77 -19.22 3.46
CA LEU A 101 -33.18 -18.00 4.03
C LEU A 101 -33.36 -17.92 5.55
N ASP A 102 -34.43 -18.53 6.07
CA ASP A 102 -34.71 -18.57 7.49
C ASP A 102 -33.89 -19.66 8.21
N ASP A 103 -33.51 -20.71 7.49
CA ASP A 103 -32.67 -21.79 7.98
C ASP A 103 -31.16 -21.40 8.11
N PRO A 104 -30.58 -21.35 9.32
CA PRO A 104 -29.16 -21.00 9.53
C PRO A 104 -28.16 -21.90 8.78
N LEU A 105 -28.50 -23.17 8.52
CA LEU A 105 -27.64 -24.10 7.80
C LEU A 105 -27.55 -23.74 6.30
N LEU A 106 -28.67 -23.33 5.71
CA LEU A 106 -28.83 -23.14 4.27
C LEU A 106 -28.74 -21.67 3.85
N ARG A 107 -28.99 -20.73 4.77
CA ARG A 107 -29.09 -19.29 4.56
C ARG A 107 -28.00 -18.71 3.67
N ARG A 108 -26.74 -19.03 3.94
CA ARG A 108 -25.61 -18.50 3.16
C ARG A 108 -25.66 -18.92 1.69
N ARG A 109 -26.06 -20.17 1.41
CA ARG A 109 -26.25 -20.68 0.04
C ARG A 109 -27.50 -20.07 -0.60
N ALA A 110 -28.59 -19.92 0.16
CA ALA A 110 -29.81 -19.27 -0.31
C ALA A 110 -29.57 -17.78 -0.66
N LEU A 111 -28.82 -17.04 0.16
CA LEU A 111 -28.37 -15.67 -0.12
C LEU A 111 -27.49 -15.60 -1.38
N ALA A 112 -26.59 -16.57 -1.59
CA ALA A 112 -25.81 -16.64 -2.82
C ALA A 112 -26.69 -16.89 -4.06
N ALA A 113 -27.72 -17.72 -3.94
CA ALA A 113 -28.73 -17.92 -4.99
C ALA A 113 -29.59 -16.68 -5.24
N ALA A 114 -29.93 -15.92 -4.19
CA ALA A 114 -30.70 -14.67 -4.26
C ALA A 114 -29.99 -13.56 -5.07
N ILE A 115 -28.70 -13.72 -5.40
CA ILE A 115 -28.00 -12.84 -6.34
C ILE A 115 -28.58 -12.95 -7.76
N ARG A 116 -29.04 -14.14 -8.15
CA ARG A 116 -29.52 -14.46 -9.51
C ARG A 116 -31.02 -14.74 -9.57
N LEU A 117 -31.65 -15.11 -8.47
CA LEU A 117 -33.07 -15.43 -8.39
C LEU A 117 -33.90 -14.24 -7.83
N PRO A 118 -35.15 -14.05 -8.30
CA PRO A 118 -36.05 -13.00 -7.83
C PRO A 118 -36.67 -13.35 -6.46
N VAL A 119 -35.83 -13.41 -5.44
CA VAL A 119 -36.27 -13.55 -4.04
C VAL A 119 -37.03 -12.30 -3.60
N SER A 120 -38.06 -12.51 -2.76
CA SER A 120 -38.90 -11.47 -2.16
C SER A 120 -38.08 -10.38 -1.46
N GLU A 121 -38.41 -9.11 -1.73
CA GLU A 121 -37.81 -7.97 -1.05
C GLU A 121 -38.15 -7.95 0.45
N THR A 122 -39.30 -8.52 0.86
CA THR A 122 -39.71 -8.65 2.26
C THR A 122 -38.77 -9.57 3.03
N ALA A 123 -38.38 -10.71 2.45
CA ALA A 123 -37.44 -11.64 3.07
C ALA A 123 -36.06 -10.98 3.27
N LEU A 124 -35.54 -10.29 2.25
CA LEU A 124 -34.27 -9.57 2.34
C LEU A 124 -34.33 -8.39 3.31
N SER A 125 -35.48 -7.68 3.39
CA SER A 125 -35.70 -6.58 4.34
C SER A 125 -35.62 -7.06 5.79
N ARG A 126 -36.23 -8.22 6.07
CA ARG A 126 -36.23 -8.85 7.39
C ARG A 126 -34.81 -9.23 7.81
N LEU A 127 -34.04 -9.87 6.93
CA LEU A 127 -32.64 -10.22 7.21
C LEU A 127 -31.75 -8.97 7.38
N ALA A 128 -31.91 -7.96 6.53
CA ALA A 128 -31.16 -6.71 6.61
C ALA A 128 -31.46 -5.91 7.89
N SER A 129 -32.69 -6.04 8.42
CA SER A 129 -33.11 -5.39 9.66
C SER A 129 -32.90 -6.27 10.90
N GLY A 130 -32.52 -7.53 10.70
CA GLY A 130 -32.43 -8.56 11.73
C GLY A 130 -31.35 -8.29 12.78
N GLY A 131 -31.38 -9.06 13.86
CA GLY A 131 -30.48 -8.92 15.00
C GLY A 131 -29.08 -9.49 14.78
N THR A 132 -28.82 -10.26 13.72
CA THR A 132 -27.51 -10.92 13.52
C THR A 132 -26.64 -10.14 12.54
N ARG A 133 -25.49 -9.64 13.00
CA ARG A 133 -24.58 -8.80 12.21
C ARG A 133 -24.06 -9.46 10.94
N GLU A 134 -23.58 -10.71 11.01
CA GLU A 134 -23.06 -11.40 9.82
C GLU A 134 -24.14 -11.55 8.74
N VAL A 135 -25.35 -11.95 9.13
CA VAL A 135 -26.52 -12.06 8.25
C VAL A 135 -26.86 -10.73 7.58
N ARG A 136 -26.83 -9.62 8.32
CA ARG A 136 -27.02 -8.28 7.75
C ARG A 136 -25.95 -7.97 6.70
N HIS A 137 -24.68 -8.20 7.02
CA HIS A 137 -23.57 -7.88 6.11
C HIS A 137 -23.58 -8.75 4.85
N GLU A 138 -23.90 -10.04 4.97
CA GLU A 138 -24.12 -10.93 3.82
C GLU A 138 -25.30 -10.45 2.98
N THR A 139 -26.40 -10.00 3.62
CA THR A 139 -27.56 -9.43 2.93
C THR A 139 -27.20 -8.13 2.19
N PHE A 140 -26.45 -7.21 2.80
CA PHE A 140 -25.98 -5.98 2.13
C PHE A 140 -25.11 -6.32 0.91
N ARG A 141 -24.26 -7.34 1.03
CA ARG A 141 -23.48 -7.85 -0.10
C ARG A 141 -24.38 -8.40 -1.20
N VAL A 142 -25.44 -9.14 -0.88
CA VAL A 142 -26.42 -9.62 -1.86
C VAL A 142 -27.16 -8.47 -2.53
N LEU A 143 -27.65 -7.48 -1.78
CA LEU A 143 -28.33 -6.30 -2.34
C LEU A 143 -27.43 -5.58 -3.35
N ARG A 144 -26.15 -5.42 -3.03
CA ARG A 144 -25.15 -4.85 -3.94
C ARG A 144 -24.92 -5.71 -5.18
N LEU A 145 -24.71 -7.02 -5.03
CA LEU A 145 -24.39 -7.91 -6.15
C LEU A 145 -25.59 -8.18 -7.06
N SER A 146 -26.81 -8.17 -6.51
CA SER A 146 -28.08 -8.27 -7.24
C SER A 146 -28.59 -6.92 -7.78
N ARG A 147 -27.89 -5.81 -7.48
CA ARG A 147 -28.26 -4.44 -7.89
C ARG A 147 -29.66 -4.01 -7.45
N ARG A 148 -30.14 -4.49 -6.30
CA ARG A 148 -31.43 -4.08 -5.70
C ARG A 148 -31.30 -2.73 -4.98
N THR A 149 -30.96 -1.68 -5.72
CA THR A 149 -30.61 -0.36 -5.19
C THR A 149 -31.78 0.37 -4.53
N CYS A 150 -33.00 0.24 -5.07
CA CYS A 150 -34.21 0.84 -4.49
C CYS A 150 -34.52 0.27 -3.10
N LEU A 151 -34.42 -1.06 -2.95
CA LEU A 151 -34.59 -1.71 -1.66
C LEU A 151 -33.52 -1.27 -0.66
N ALA A 152 -32.25 -1.22 -1.06
CA ALA A 152 -31.17 -0.73 -0.22
C ALA A 152 -31.42 0.72 0.25
N ALA A 153 -31.88 1.60 -0.64
CA ALA A 153 -32.22 2.99 -0.30
C ALA A 153 -33.37 3.09 0.72
N ARG A 154 -34.42 2.27 0.61
CA ARG A 154 -35.53 2.23 1.58
C ARG A 154 -35.12 1.65 2.94
N LEU A 155 -34.18 0.71 2.95
CA LEU A 155 -33.66 0.11 4.20
C LEU A 155 -32.71 1.03 4.95
N LEU A 156 -32.02 1.92 4.24
CA LEU A 156 -30.95 2.74 4.82
C LEU A 156 -31.38 3.58 6.04
N PRO A 157 -32.52 4.32 6.03
CA PRO A 157 -32.99 5.04 7.23
C PRO A 157 -33.31 4.10 8.40
N ARG A 158 -33.88 2.92 8.12
CA ARG A 158 -34.25 1.94 9.15
C ARG A 158 -33.02 1.31 9.78
N VAL A 159 -32.02 0.94 8.96
CA VAL A 159 -30.72 0.43 9.44
C VAL A 159 -29.99 1.51 10.23
N HIS A 160 -30.02 2.77 9.77
CA HIS A 160 -29.43 3.89 10.51
C HIS A 160 -30.09 4.09 11.88
N ALA A 161 -31.42 4.13 11.94
CA ALA A 161 -32.16 4.32 13.19
C ALA A 161 -31.95 3.16 14.17
N ARG A 162 -31.96 1.92 13.69
CA ARG A 162 -31.90 0.72 14.55
C ARG A 162 -30.47 0.31 14.93
N HIS A 163 -29.54 0.36 13.97
CA HIS A 163 -28.19 -0.19 14.08
C HIS A 163 -27.10 0.89 13.99
N GLY A 164 -27.48 2.16 13.85
CA GLY A 164 -26.56 3.30 13.89
C GLY A 164 -25.83 3.61 12.58
N PRO A 165 -25.05 4.71 12.57
CA PRO A 165 -24.41 5.28 11.38
C PRO A 165 -23.35 4.35 10.76
N ALA A 166 -22.56 3.69 11.60
CA ALA A 166 -21.49 2.79 11.14
C ALA A 166 -22.04 1.60 10.34
N GLU A 167 -23.16 1.02 10.77
CA GLU A 167 -23.81 -0.08 10.06
C GLU A 167 -24.48 0.40 8.77
N ALA A 168 -25.19 1.53 8.82
CA ALA A 168 -25.77 2.16 7.63
C ALA A 168 -24.71 2.46 6.56
N SER A 169 -23.50 2.88 6.97
CA SER A 169 -22.39 3.12 6.04
C SER A 169 -22.06 1.90 5.17
N ARG A 170 -22.18 0.67 5.73
CA ARG A 170 -21.86 -0.59 5.03
C ARG A 170 -22.90 -0.94 3.97
N LEU A 171 -24.12 -0.42 4.08
CA LEU A 171 -25.18 -0.58 3.10
C LEU A 171 -25.04 0.41 1.93
N LEU A 172 -24.41 1.57 2.11
CA LEU A 172 -24.26 2.60 1.07
C LEU A 172 -23.71 2.08 -0.27
N PRO A 173 -22.74 1.14 -0.35
CA PRO A 173 -22.29 0.59 -1.63
C PRO A 173 -23.33 -0.22 -2.41
N ALA A 174 -24.46 -0.58 -1.79
CA ALA A 174 -25.62 -1.20 -2.45
C ALA A 174 -26.64 -0.18 -2.96
N CYS A 175 -26.55 1.09 -2.55
CA CYS A 175 -27.43 2.17 -2.97
C CYS A 175 -26.96 2.81 -4.29
N THR A 176 -27.80 3.68 -4.86
CA THR A 176 -27.41 4.53 -6.00
C THR A 176 -26.36 5.58 -5.58
N PRO A 177 -25.56 6.12 -6.51
CA PRO A 177 -24.58 7.16 -6.20
C PRO A 177 -25.19 8.40 -5.54
N ALA A 178 -26.39 8.82 -5.97
CA ALA A 178 -27.10 9.97 -5.40
C ALA A 178 -27.49 9.75 -3.93
N VAL A 179 -28.03 8.57 -3.59
CA VAL A 179 -28.35 8.21 -2.21
C VAL A 179 -27.08 8.13 -1.36
N ALA A 180 -26.00 7.55 -1.90
CA ALA A 180 -24.73 7.49 -1.21
C ALA A 180 -24.17 8.89 -0.93
N ALA A 181 -24.25 9.83 -1.87
CA ALA A 181 -23.83 11.22 -1.68
C ALA A 181 -24.61 11.91 -0.56
N ALA A 182 -25.94 11.75 -0.54
CA ALA A 182 -26.79 12.35 0.48
C ALA A 182 -26.53 11.79 1.90
N TRP A 183 -26.21 10.50 2.02
CA TRP A 183 -26.08 9.82 3.32
C TRP A 183 -24.65 9.69 3.83
N LEU A 184 -23.64 9.73 2.97
CA LEU A 184 -22.24 9.59 3.39
C LEU A 184 -21.83 10.56 4.51
N PRO A 185 -22.24 11.85 4.50
CA PRO A 185 -21.94 12.78 5.59
C PRO A 185 -22.51 12.38 6.96
N ARG A 186 -23.58 11.57 7.01
CA ARG A 186 -24.32 11.19 8.22
C ARG A 186 -23.89 9.86 8.85
N THR A 187 -22.86 9.20 8.28
CA THR A 187 -22.58 7.78 8.60
C THR A 187 -21.19 7.53 9.17
N GLY A 188 -20.30 8.53 9.19
CA GLY A 188 -18.93 8.36 9.66
C GLY A 188 -18.16 7.22 8.98
N ALA A 189 -18.44 6.93 7.69
CA ALA A 189 -18.01 5.69 7.02
C ALA A 189 -16.50 5.37 7.17
N PRO A 190 -16.13 4.12 7.54
CA PRO A 190 -14.74 3.71 7.72
C PRO A 190 -14.01 3.53 6.37
N ASP A 191 -12.67 3.54 6.38
CA ASP A 191 -11.83 3.42 5.18
C ASP A 191 -12.19 2.21 4.28
N GLY A 192 -12.56 1.08 4.89
CA GLY A 192 -12.98 -0.12 4.14
C GLY A 192 -14.23 0.13 3.29
N VAL A 193 -15.19 0.88 3.82
CA VAL A 193 -16.43 1.28 3.12
C VAL A 193 -16.11 2.34 2.07
N LEU A 194 -15.27 3.33 2.41
CA LEU A 194 -14.83 4.36 1.45
C LEU A 194 -14.14 3.73 0.21
N ARG A 195 -13.34 2.67 0.38
CA ARG A 195 -12.76 1.92 -0.74
C ARG A 195 -13.80 1.21 -1.61
N SER A 196 -14.93 0.78 -1.03
CA SER A 196 -16.04 0.23 -1.81
C SER A 196 -16.78 1.35 -2.54
N LEU A 197 -17.09 2.44 -1.86
CA LEU A 197 -17.76 3.62 -2.42
C LEU A 197 -16.95 4.30 -3.51
N ALA A 198 -15.63 4.33 -3.44
CA ALA A 198 -14.79 4.85 -4.52
C ALA A 198 -14.99 4.10 -5.85
N ARG A 199 -15.58 2.90 -5.83
CA ARG A 199 -15.95 2.15 -7.05
C ARG A 199 -17.40 2.33 -7.47
N THR A 200 -18.31 2.61 -6.54
CA THR A 200 -19.76 2.65 -6.81
C THR A 200 -20.34 4.07 -6.81
N ALA A 201 -19.74 4.98 -6.06
CA ALA A 201 -20.11 6.40 -5.91
C ALA A 201 -18.85 7.29 -5.76
N PRO A 202 -17.93 7.30 -6.75
CA PRO A 202 -16.64 8.01 -6.65
C PRO A 202 -16.78 9.51 -6.37
N ALA A 203 -17.75 10.20 -6.99
CA ALA A 203 -18.01 11.62 -6.76
C ALA A 203 -18.34 11.95 -5.29
N ALA A 204 -19.17 11.15 -4.63
CA ALA A 204 -19.52 11.33 -3.22
C ALA A 204 -18.29 11.23 -2.30
N VAL A 205 -17.40 10.28 -2.59
CA VAL A 205 -16.15 10.12 -1.83
C VAL A 205 -15.18 11.26 -2.14
N ALA A 206 -15.10 11.72 -3.39
CA ALA A 206 -14.27 12.85 -3.78
C ALA A 206 -14.66 14.14 -3.04
N GLU A 207 -15.95 14.47 -3.01
CA GLU A 207 -16.48 15.63 -2.28
C GLU A 207 -16.14 15.57 -0.79
N ARG A 208 -16.36 14.41 -0.16
CA ARG A 208 -16.00 14.20 1.24
C ARG A 208 -14.50 14.38 1.48
N LEU A 209 -13.65 13.80 0.63
CA LEU A 209 -12.19 13.92 0.77
C LEU A 209 -11.72 15.35 0.53
N ALA A 210 -12.33 16.09 -0.40
CA ALA A 210 -12.03 17.49 -0.63
C ALA A 210 -12.41 18.35 0.58
N ALA A 211 -13.61 18.16 1.14
CA ALA A 211 -14.05 18.85 2.35
C ALA A 211 -13.16 18.54 3.57
N GLU A 212 -12.82 17.26 3.79
CA GLU A 212 -11.92 16.86 4.88
C GLU A 212 -10.49 17.37 4.67
N TYR A 213 -10.02 17.46 3.42
CA TYR A 213 -8.71 18.04 3.11
C TYR A 213 -8.64 19.52 3.44
N THR A 214 -9.67 20.30 3.10
CA THR A 214 -9.78 21.72 3.47
C THR A 214 -9.83 21.90 4.99
N ALA A 215 -10.57 21.06 5.71
CA ALA A 215 -10.63 21.09 7.17
C ALA A 215 -9.31 20.67 7.83
N ALA A 216 -8.52 19.79 7.21
CA ALA A 216 -7.26 19.27 7.75
C ALA A 216 -6.04 20.19 7.51
N ALA A 217 -6.25 21.49 7.28
CA ALA A 217 -5.23 22.48 6.91
C ALA A 217 -3.99 22.50 7.83
N ALA A 218 -4.14 22.13 9.11
CA ALA A 218 -3.04 22.07 10.07
C ALA A 218 -2.04 20.91 9.80
N ALA A 219 -2.47 19.79 9.22
CA ALA A 219 -1.66 18.57 9.02
C ALA A 219 -1.95 17.80 7.70
N PRO A 220 -1.90 18.45 6.52
CA PRO A 220 -2.31 17.87 5.23
C PRO A 220 -1.47 16.65 4.80
N TYR A 221 -0.22 16.53 5.27
CA TYR A 221 0.66 15.41 4.92
C TYR A 221 0.13 14.05 5.40
N ARG A 222 -0.33 13.96 6.65
CA ARG A 222 -0.83 12.68 7.22
C ARG A 222 -2.11 12.25 6.52
N PHE A 223 -3.01 13.20 6.29
CA PHE A 223 -4.25 12.98 5.54
C PHE A 223 -3.96 12.48 4.11
N THR A 224 -3.07 13.18 3.40
CA THR A 224 -2.64 12.83 2.04
C THR A 224 -2.05 11.43 1.97
N ARG A 225 -1.12 11.08 2.88
CA ARG A 225 -0.49 9.75 2.90
C ARG A 225 -1.51 8.62 3.08
N ARG A 226 -2.58 8.85 3.86
CA ARG A 226 -3.65 7.87 4.08
C ARG A 226 -4.57 7.72 2.86
N HIS A 227 -4.97 8.84 2.25
CA HIS A 227 -6.04 8.84 1.23
C HIS A 227 -5.53 8.84 -0.23
N ARG A 228 -4.24 9.01 -0.50
CA ARG A 228 -3.69 9.02 -1.88
C ARG A 228 -4.07 7.82 -2.75
N LEU A 229 -4.04 6.61 -2.18
CA LEU A 229 -4.40 5.39 -2.92
C LEU A 229 -5.90 5.35 -3.25
N LEU A 230 -6.73 5.91 -2.37
CA LEU A 230 -8.16 6.02 -2.58
C LEU A 230 -8.47 7.06 -3.66
N ALA A 231 -7.83 8.23 -3.61
CA ALA A 231 -7.93 9.26 -4.63
C ALA A 231 -7.50 8.77 -6.02
N ALA A 232 -6.44 7.96 -6.12
CA ALA A 232 -6.05 7.32 -7.37
C ALA A 232 -7.15 6.38 -7.92
N VAL A 233 -7.80 5.59 -7.06
CA VAL A 233 -8.92 4.73 -7.48
C VAL A 233 -10.13 5.55 -7.95
N ILE A 234 -10.43 6.67 -7.27
CA ILE A 234 -11.49 7.59 -7.68
C ILE A 234 -11.21 8.13 -9.07
N ALA A 235 -10.03 8.71 -9.30
CA ALA A 235 -9.64 9.28 -10.60
C ALA A 235 -9.63 8.24 -11.75
N GLU A 236 -9.32 6.98 -11.45
CA GLU A 236 -9.39 5.90 -12.45
C GLU A 236 -10.81 5.46 -12.80
N ARG A 237 -11.74 5.58 -11.85
CA ARG A 237 -13.14 5.14 -12.01
C ARG A 237 -14.02 6.22 -12.59
N ASP A 238 -13.78 7.46 -12.18
CA ASP A 238 -14.54 8.64 -12.58
C ASP A 238 -13.58 9.83 -12.68
N THR A 239 -13.34 10.25 -13.93
CA THR A 239 -12.42 11.34 -14.22
C THR A 239 -12.91 12.66 -13.63
N ASP A 240 -14.23 12.89 -13.55
CA ASP A 240 -14.78 14.18 -13.09
C ASP A 240 -14.67 14.30 -11.57
N ALA A 241 -14.92 13.21 -10.85
CA ALA A 241 -14.62 13.12 -9.42
C ALA A 241 -13.12 13.34 -9.14
N GLY A 242 -12.25 12.84 -10.01
CA GLY A 242 -10.82 13.08 -9.91
C GLY A 242 -10.39 14.52 -10.26
N LEU A 243 -11.07 15.19 -11.20
CA LEU A 243 -10.88 16.60 -11.52
C LEU A 243 -11.31 17.50 -10.35
N LEU A 244 -12.37 17.13 -9.63
CA LEU A 244 -12.76 17.80 -8.38
C LEU A 244 -11.63 17.72 -7.34
N LEU A 245 -11.02 16.55 -7.19
CA LEU A 245 -9.86 16.40 -6.30
C LEU A 245 -8.66 17.19 -6.80
N LEU A 246 -8.43 17.30 -8.10
CA LEU A 246 -7.37 18.15 -8.66
C LEU A 246 -7.61 19.63 -8.31
N ASP A 247 -8.86 20.07 -8.41
CA ASP A 247 -9.27 21.44 -8.16
C ASP A 247 -9.17 21.82 -6.67
N ARG A 248 -9.71 20.96 -5.78
CA ARG A 248 -9.89 21.27 -4.34
C ARG A 248 -8.87 20.61 -3.41
N ALA A 249 -8.24 19.51 -3.82
CA ALA A 249 -7.32 18.73 -2.99
C ALA A 249 -6.15 18.08 -3.79
N PRO A 250 -5.40 18.86 -4.60
CA PRO A 250 -4.44 18.33 -5.58
C PRO A 250 -3.35 17.45 -4.96
N ALA A 251 -3.00 17.67 -3.69
CA ALA A 251 -2.01 16.88 -2.97
C ALA A 251 -2.40 15.40 -2.83
N LEU A 252 -3.70 15.08 -2.87
CA LEU A 252 -4.20 13.69 -2.81
C LEU A 252 -3.85 12.87 -4.05
N LEU A 253 -3.62 13.53 -5.19
CA LEU A 253 -3.36 12.87 -6.45
C LEU A 253 -1.88 12.53 -6.59
N ASP A 254 -1.59 11.23 -6.54
CA ASP A 254 -0.28 10.69 -6.88
C ASP A 254 -0.11 10.55 -8.40
N GLY A 255 1.06 10.06 -8.84
CA GLY A 255 1.34 9.87 -10.26
C GLY A 255 0.34 8.95 -10.98
N ARG A 256 -0.26 7.99 -10.26
CA ARG A 256 -1.26 7.09 -10.83
C ARG A 256 -2.58 7.82 -11.05
N GLY A 257 -3.04 8.56 -10.04
CA GLY A 257 -4.24 9.41 -10.13
C GLY A 257 -4.10 10.46 -11.24
N GLY A 258 -2.98 11.19 -11.30
CA GLY A 258 -2.79 12.20 -12.32
C GLY A 258 -2.71 11.64 -13.75
N THR A 259 -2.10 10.47 -13.95
CA THR A 259 -2.13 9.80 -15.25
C THR A 259 -3.53 9.34 -15.66
N ALA A 260 -4.40 8.98 -14.71
CA ALA A 260 -5.79 8.65 -15.01
C ALA A 260 -6.56 9.88 -15.52
N LEU A 261 -6.32 11.07 -14.94
CA LEU A 261 -6.96 12.33 -15.35
C LEU A 261 -6.61 12.75 -16.78
N LEU A 262 -5.42 12.38 -17.28
CA LEU A 262 -4.99 12.65 -18.66
C LEU A 262 -5.82 11.93 -19.74
N ARG A 263 -6.87 11.18 -19.37
CA ARG A 263 -7.92 10.76 -20.30
C ARG A 263 -8.77 11.93 -20.80
N ARG A 264 -8.84 13.04 -20.04
CA ARG A 264 -9.50 14.31 -20.40
C ARG A 264 -8.53 15.48 -20.24
N PRO A 265 -7.44 15.53 -21.04
CA PRO A 265 -6.32 16.42 -20.76
C PRO A 265 -6.65 17.92 -20.91
N GLY A 266 -7.63 18.29 -21.76
CA GLY A 266 -8.13 19.68 -21.83
C GLY A 266 -8.85 20.13 -20.56
N ALA A 267 -9.63 19.25 -19.92
CA ALA A 267 -10.29 19.56 -18.65
C ALA A 267 -9.28 19.68 -17.49
N VAL A 268 -8.23 18.83 -17.50
CA VAL A 268 -7.09 18.96 -16.59
C VAL A 268 -6.43 20.32 -16.77
N LEU A 269 -6.14 20.72 -18.01
CA LEU A 269 -5.51 22.00 -18.30
C LEU A 269 -6.38 23.18 -17.85
N ALA A 270 -7.70 23.13 -18.05
CA ALA A 270 -8.63 24.15 -17.57
C ALA A 270 -8.60 24.31 -16.04
N VAL A 271 -8.59 23.20 -15.29
CA VAL A 271 -8.43 23.23 -13.82
C VAL A 271 -7.10 23.87 -13.44
N LEU A 272 -6.01 23.45 -14.09
CA LEU A 272 -4.68 23.99 -13.79
C LEU A 272 -4.56 25.49 -14.13
N ARG A 273 -5.18 25.95 -15.24
CA ARG A 273 -5.24 27.37 -15.63
C ARG A 273 -5.92 28.21 -14.55
N ARG A 274 -7.05 27.75 -13.99
CA ARG A 274 -7.74 28.44 -12.87
C ARG A 274 -6.89 28.53 -11.60
N GLN A 275 -6.06 27.53 -11.33
CA GLN A 275 -5.15 27.54 -10.18
C GLN A 275 -3.96 28.50 -10.34
N GLY A 276 -3.83 29.19 -11.48
CA GLY A 276 -2.73 30.10 -11.77
C GLY A 276 -1.43 29.37 -12.16
N PRO A 277 -0.35 30.11 -12.45
CA PRO A 277 0.96 29.52 -12.68
C PRO A 277 1.43 28.76 -11.44
N ALA A 278 2.11 27.63 -11.63
CA ALA A 278 2.67 26.83 -10.55
C ALA A 278 3.45 27.74 -9.56
N GLY A 279 2.91 27.94 -8.35
CA GLY A 279 3.50 28.85 -7.38
C GLY A 279 5.00 28.57 -7.18
N ARG A 280 5.82 29.62 -7.32
CA ARG A 280 7.30 29.56 -7.30
C ARG A 280 7.87 28.91 -6.02
N GLY A 281 7.12 28.91 -4.92
CA GLY A 281 7.48 28.27 -3.64
C GLY A 281 7.23 26.76 -3.51
N GLY A 282 6.61 26.11 -4.51
CA GLY A 282 6.19 24.69 -4.41
C GLY A 282 7.31 23.64 -4.42
N ALA A 283 8.58 24.05 -4.53
CA ALA A 283 9.72 23.12 -4.53
C ALA A 283 10.14 22.67 -3.11
N ARG A 284 9.83 23.44 -2.05
CA ARG A 284 10.23 23.11 -0.67
C ARG A 284 9.24 22.23 0.11
N ALA A 285 8.03 22.02 -0.41
CA ALA A 285 7.03 21.13 0.20
C ALA A 285 7.36 19.62 0.09
N LEU A 286 8.47 19.25 -0.58
CA LEU A 286 8.91 17.87 -0.74
C LEU A 286 9.77 17.34 0.44
N ALA A 287 10.12 18.19 1.42
CA ALA A 287 10.99 17.79 2.54
C ALA A 287 10.33 17.79 3.94
N GLY A 288 9.06 18.17 4.12
CA GLY A 288 8.45 18.07 5.46
C GLY A 288 7.07 18.68 5.71
N ALA A 289 6.54 19.53 4.84
CA ALA A 289 5.20 20.11 5.02
C ALA A 289 4.39 19.99 3.72
N GLY A 290 3.32 19.19 3.77
CA GLY A 290 2.53 18.75 2.63
C GLY A 290 1.55 19.78 2.06
N THR A 291 1.96 21.02 1.84
CA THR A 291 1.19 21.97 1.02
C THR A 291 1.74 21.94 -0.40
N ALA A 292 1.16 21.08 -1.24
CA ALA A 292 1.40 21.14 -2.67
C ALA A 292 0.94 22.52 -3.17
N GLY A 293 1.87 23.32 -3.69
CA GLY A 293 1.51 24.56 -4.40
C GLY A 293 0.60 24.23 -5.58
N GLY A 294 -0.49 24.99 -5.73
CA GLY A 294 -1.44 24.85 -6.82
C GLY A 294 -0.79 24.95 -8.20
N GLY A 295 -1.45 24.38 -9.22
CA GLY A 295 -1.06 24.54 -10.63
C GLY A 295 -0.10 23.50 -11.20
N THR A 296 0.17 22.38 -10.49
CA THR A 296 0.94 21.24 -11.06
C THR A 296 0.31 19.88 -10.79
N LEU A 297 0.53 18.93 -11.70
CA LEU A 297 -0.01 17.57 -11.62
C LEU A 297 1.12 16.54 -11.59
N ASN A 298 1.13 15.65 -10.61
CA ASN A 298 2.05 14.51 -10.61
C ASN A 298 1.54 13.41 -11.54
N ILE A 299 2.42 12.85 -12.38
CA ILE A 299 2.11 11.75 -13.29
C ILE A 299 3.06 10.56 -13.09
N THR A 300 2.65 9.39 -13.56
CA THR A 300 3.39 8.14 -13.39
C THR A 300 4.76 8.17 -14.09
N THR A 301 5.68 7.37 -13.55
CA THR A 301 6.94 7.06 -14.23
C THR A 301 6.74 5.98 -15.31
N GLU A 302 5.63 5.28 -15.35
CA GLU A 302 5.41 4.19 -16.32
C GLU A 302 5.00 4.69 -17.72
N ARG A 303 4.92 3.76 -18.69
CA ARG A 303 4.38 4.07 -20.02
C ARG A 303 2.92 4.50 -19.89
N LEU A 304 2.55 5.58 -20.59
CA LEU A 304 1.17 6.06 -20.62
C LEU A 304 0.26 5.02 -21.31
N PRO A 305 -0.97 4.80 -20.79
CA PRO A 305 -1.96 3.97 -21.45
C PRO A 305 -2.30 4.48 -22.86
N ARG A 306 -2.61 3.57 -23.80
CA ARG A 306 -2.98 3.92 -25.19
C ARG A 306 -4.15 4.91 -25.27
N ALA A 307 -5.12 4.82 -24.37
CA ALA A 307 -6.25 5.77 -24.31
C ALA A 307 -5.79 7.20 -23.96
N VAL A 308 -4.86 7.33 -23.01
CA VAL A 308 -4.27 8.62 -22.61
C VAL A 308 -3.44 9.20 -23.75
N LEU A 309 -2.62 8.38 -24.42
CA LEU A 309 -1.83 8.84 -25.58
C LEU A 309 -2.72 9.35 -26.72
N ARG A 310 -3.85 8.68 -27.00
CA ARG A 310 -4.82 9.15 -28.00
C ARG A 310 -5.42 10.50 -27.60
N ALA A 311 -5.84 10.66 -26.34
CA ALA A 311 -6.41 11.91 -25.85
C ALA A 311 -5.39 13.07 -25.87
N LEU A 312 -4.13 12.82 -25.49
CA LEU A 312 -3.07 13.83 -25.53
C LEU A 312 -2.72 14.27 -26.96
N ARG A 313 -2.76 13.36 -27.93
CA ARG A 313 -2.51 13.69 -29.35
C ARG A 313 -3.64 14.46 -30.02
N ALA A 314 -4.84 14.44 -29.43
CA ALA A 314 -5.97 15.22 -29.91
C ALA A 314 -5.97 16.67 -29.39
N LEU A 315 -5.07 17.02 -28.46
CA LEU A 315 -4.92 18.41 -28.00
C LEU A 315 -4.16 19.25 -29.02
N PRO A 316 -4.47 20.56 -29.11
CA PRO A 316 -3.64 21.51 -29.83
C PRO A 316 -2.18 21.48 -29.31
N PRO A 317 -1.17 21.65 -30.18
CA PRO A 317 0.25 21.61 -29.78
C PRO A 317 0.59 22.55 -28.62
N ASP A 318 0.05 23.77 -28.62
CA ASP A 318 0.31 24.78 -27.57
C ASP A 318 -0.27 24.36 -26.21
N GLU A 319 -1.47 23.75 -26.21
CA GLU A 319 -2.09 23.23 -25.00
C GLU A 319 -1.34 22.02 -24.45
N LEU A 320 -0.82 21.16 -25.34
CA LEU A 320 0.02 20.04 -24.95
C LEU A 320 1.36 20.51 -24.35
N ALA A 321 1.95 21.58 -24.90
CA ALA A 321 3.17 22.19 -24.37
C ALA A 321 2.93 22.81 -22.97
N GLU A 322 1.83 23.54 -22.81
CA GLU A 322 1.43 24.10 -21.51
C GLU A 322 1.21 22.98 -20.47
N LEU A 323 0.46 21.94 -20.84
CA LEU A 323 0.18 20.80 -19.97
C LEU A 323 1.47 20.06 -19.59
N ALA A 324 2.41 19.89 -20.52
CA ALA A 324 3.72 19.29 -20.26
C ALA A 324 4.53 20.12 -19.26
N GLY A 325 4.48 21.45 -19.34
CA GLY A 325 5.12 22.36 -18.38
C GLY A 325 4.52 22.30 -16.97
N ARG A 326 3.24 21.91 -16.84
CA ARG A 326 2.54 21.79 -15.55
C ARG A 326 2.56 20.38 -14.97
N CYS A 327 2.85 19.34 -15.76
CA CYS A 327 2.96 17.97 -15.29
C CYS A 327 4.36 17.65 -14.76
N ARG A 328 4.44 16.99 -13.61
CA ARG A 328 5.69 16.59 -12.96
C ARG A 328 5.78 15.08 -12.85
N VAL A 329 6.95 14.53 -13.14
CA VAL A 329 7.30 13.16 -12.77
C VAL A 329 8.17 13.22 -11.51
N PRO A 330 7.78 12.59 -10.39
CA PRO A 330 8.59 12.57 -9.18
C PRO A 330 10.02 12.07 -9.47
N TYR A 331 11.03 12.77 -8.98
CA TYR A 331 12.42 12.36 -9.16
C TYR A 331 12.67 11.03 -8.44
N ARG A 332 13.02 10.00 -9.22
CA ARG A 332 13.55 8.74 -8.74
C ARG A 332 14.69 8.35 -9.67
N PRO A 333 15.95 8.36 -9.20
CA PRO A 333 17.09 8.02 -10.05
C PRO A 333 17.02 6.56 -10.46
N PHE A 334 16.56 5.69 -9.54
CA PHE A 334 16.35 4.28 -9.77
C PHE A 334 14.86 3.94 -9.85
N ALA A 335 14.50 3.09 -10.81
CA ALA A 335 13.18 2.47 -10.86
C ALA A 335 13.03 1.40 -9.76
N ALA A 336 11.81 0.89 -9.56
CA ALA A 336 11.53 -0.08 -8.49
C ALA A 336 12.32 -1.40 -8.62
N ASP A 337 12.78 -1.71 -9.83
CA ASP A 337 13.67 -2.82 -10.17
C ASP A 337 15.17 -2.48 -10.00
N GLY A 338 15.52 -1.31 -9.48
CA GLY A 338 16.90 -0.92 -9.15
C GLY A 338 17.78 -0.53 -10.35
N ARG A 339 17.19 -0.33 -11.54
CA ARG A 339 17.89 0.20 -12.73
C ARG A 339 17.82 1.72 -12.80
N LEU A 340 18.75 2.36 -13.50
CA LEU A 340 18.69 3.79 -13.74
C LEU A 340 17.55 4.12 -14.72
N ASP A 341 16.66 5.05 -14.34
CA ASP A 341 15.47 5.37 -15.13
C ASP A 341 15.75 6.41 -16.22
N ASN A 342 16.25 5.94 -17.36
CA ASN A 342 16.53 6.73 -18.57
C ASN A 342 15.34 6.84 -19.54
N ARG A 343 14.10 6.56 -19.09
CA ARG A 343 12.92 6.69 -19.96
C ARG A 343 12.58 8.18 -20.16
N PRO A 344 12.21 8.61 -21.38
CA PRO A 344 11.86 10.00 -21.65
C PRO A 344 10.59 10.39 -20.87
N HIS A 345 10.51 11.67 -20.49
CA HIS A 345 9.31 12.24 -19.90
C HIS A 345 8.14 12.07 -20.88
N PRO A 346 7.05 11.40 -20.48
CA PRO A 346 6.09 10.87 -21.43
C PRO A 346 5.29 11.95 -22.18
N LEU A 347 5.13 13.15 -21.62
CA LEU A 347 4.48 14.27 -22.32
C LEU A 347 5.48 15.06 -23.18
N LEU A 348 6.73 15.23 -22.72
CA LEU A 348 7.73 15.96 -23.52
C LEU A 348 8.07 15.15 -24.79
N ALA A 349 8.08 13.82 -24.69
CA ALA A 349 8.28 12.92 -25.82
C ALA A 349 7.21 13.06 -26.93
N LEU A 350 6.08 13.72 -26.67
CA LEU A 350 5.03 13.98 -27.67
C LEU A 350 5.21 15.34 -28.38
N LEU A 351 6.06 16.23 -27.87
CA LEU A 351 6.29 17.55 -28.44
C LEU A 351 7.39 17.53 -29.51
N PRO A 352 7.44 18.53 -30.43
CA PRO A 352 8.60 18.75 -31.29
C PRO A 352 9.88 19.06 -30.50
N PRO A 353 11.08 18.73 -31.00
CA PRO A 353 12.35 18.92 -30.27
C PRO A 353 12.57 20.34 -29.70
N ALA A 354 12.29 21.38 -30.49
CA ALA A 354 12.46 22.78 -30.07
C ALA A 354 11.61 23.12 -28.83
N GLU A 355 10.35 22.67 -28.79
CA GLU A 355 9.45 22.89 -27.64
C GLU A 355 9.89 22.10 -26.40
N ARG A 356 10.48 20.90 -26.57
CA ARG A 356 11.06 20.16 -25.45
C ARG A 356 12.19 20.96 -24.81
N ARG A 357 13.10 21.52 -25.61
CA ARG A 357 14.21 22.34 -25.11
C ARG A 357 13.68 23.58 -24.39
N ARG A 358 12.77 24.32 -25.02
CA ARG A 358 12.12 25.53 -24.47
C ARG A 358 11.51 25.30 -23.08
N LEU A 359 10.95 24.11 -22.83
CA LEU A 359 10.37 23.76 -21.51
C LEU A 359 11.41 23.28 -20.49
N VAL A 360 12.48 22.60 -20.92
CA VAL A 360 13.48 21.99 -20.03
C VAL A 360 14.55 22.98 -19.59
N GLU A 361 15.01 23.85 -20.49
CA GLU A 361 16.13 24.77 -20.25
C GLU A 361 15.85 25.79 -19.12
N PRO A 362 14.69 26.47 -19.05
CA PRO A 362 14.36 27.33 -17.92
C PRO A 362 14.20 26.56 -16.60
N HIS A 363 13.77 25.30 -16.66
CA HIS A 363 13.66 24.45 -15.48
C HIS A 363 15.02 24.10 -14.89
N LEU A 364 15.99 23.85 -15.77
CA LEU A 364 17.37 23.57 -15.43
C LEU A 364 18.04 24.78 -14.80
N ALA A 365 17.87 25.97 -15.40
CA ALA A 365 18.37 27.23 -14.86
C ALA A 365 17.87 27.51 -13.43
N ARG A 366 16.60 27.20 -13.14
CA ARG A 366 15.98 27.45 -11.82
C ARG A 366 16.37 26.47 -10.72
N ARG A 367 16.63 25.20 -11.04
CA ARG A 367 16.81 24.13 -10.02
C ARG A 367 18.23 23.59 -9.94
N GLY A 368 19.07 24.00 -10.89
CA GLY A 368 20.35 23.37 -11.15
C GLY A 368 20.20 21.92 -11.65
N PRO A 369 21.27 21.39 -12.25
CA PRO A 369 21.29 20.04 -12.83
C PRO A 369 21.17 18.95 -11.75
N ALA A 370 21.47 19.27 -10.48
CA ALA A 370 21.45 18.31 -9.38
C ALA A 370 20.04 17.89 -8.95
N ARG A 371 19.02 18.69 -9.32
CA ARG A 371 17.61 18.43 -9.03
C ARG A 371 16.76 18.32 -10.31
N GLY A 372 17.40 18.35 -11.48
CA GLY A 372 16.77 18.14 -12.78
C GLY A 372 16.23 16.70 -12.92
N SER A 373 15.10 16.54 -13.60
CA SER A 373 14.54 15.22 -13.89
C SER A 373 15.36 14.55 -15.00
N LEU A 374 16.02 13.41 -14.70
CA LEU A 374 16.73 12.59 -15.71
C LEU A 374 15.88 12.29 -16.94
N ARG A 375 14.56 12.20 -16.74
CA ARG A 375 13.57 11.91 -17.77
C ARG A 375 13.30 13.09 -18.68
N ALA A 376 13.41 14.31 -18.15
CA ALA A 376 13.30 15.52 -18.95
C ALA A 376 14.46 15.59 -19.94
N PHE A 377 15.69 15.35 -19.48
CA PHE A 377 16.87 15.21 -20.35
C PHE A 377 16.71 14.08 -21.36
N ALA A 378 16.23 12.90 -20.92
CA ALA A 378 16.00 11.77 -21.83
C ALA A 378 14.95 12.05 -22.93
N ALA A 379 14.14 13.11 -22.82
CA ALA A 379 13.21 13.52 -23.86
C ALA A 379 13.83 14.46 -24.91
N LEU A 380 14.97 15.08 -24.61
CA LEU A 380 15.68 16.02 -25.51
C LEU A 380 16.45 15.28 -26.62
N SER A 381 16.83 16.02 -27.67
CA SER A 381 17.72 15.51 -28.72
C SER A 381 19.14 15.26 -28.16
N ALA A 382 19.96 14.46 -28.85
CA ALA A 382 21.34 14.24 -28.42
C ALA A 382 22.15 15.56 -28.38
N ALA A 383 21.98 16.43 -29.37
CA ALA A 383 22.64 17.73 -29.43
C ALA A 383 22.26 18.62 -28.23
N ASP A 384 20.96 18.77 -27.94
CA ASP A 384 20.49 19.59 -26.82
C ASP A 384 20.97 19.03 -25.46
N ARG A 385 20.99 17.70 -25.30
CA ARG A 385 21.54 17.05 -24.10
C ARG A 385 23.02 17.41 -23.92
N GLY A 386 23.80 17.36 -25.00
CA GLY A 386 25.21 17.72 -24.99
C GLY A 386 25.41 19.16 -24.52
N GLU A 387 24.77 20.12 -25.17
CA GLU A 387 24.89 21.54 -24.82
C GLU A 387 24.49 21.83 -23.38
N LEU A 388 23.36 21.29 -22.91
CA LEU A 388 22.84 21.58 -21.56
C LEU A 388 23.59 20.85 -20.44
N VAL A 389 24.21 19.69 -20.71
CA VAL A 389 24.86 18.86 -19.67
C VAL A 389 26.37 19.10 -19.61
N ARG A 390 27.03 19.45 -20.73
CA ARG A 390 28.49 19.63 -20.82
C ARG A 390 29.09 20.58 -19.77
N PRO A 391 28.55 21.78 -19.50
CA PRO A 391 29.10 22.68 -18.49
C PRO A 391 29.21 21.99 -17.12
N TYR A 392 28.17 21.23 -16.76
CA TYR A 392 28.08 20.59 -15.45
C TYR A 392 28.96 19.35 -15.28
N LEU A 393 29.37 18.71 -16.37
CA LEU A 393 30.32 17.59 -16.32
C LEU A 393 31.76 18.07 -16.02
N ARG A 394 32.07 19.32 -16.40
CA ARG A 394 33.38 19.98 -16.20
C ARG A 394 33.57 20.51 -14.77
N ASP A 395 32.53 21.07 -14.16
CA ASP A 395 32.64 21.85 -12.91
C ASP A 395 32.71 21.02 -11.61
N ARG A 396 32.61 19.68 -11.66
CA ARG A 396 32.60 18.83 -10.45
C ARG A 396 33.68 17.77 -10.47
N PRO A 397 34.69 17.80 -9.57
CA PRO A 397 35.77 16.82 -9.60
C PRO A 397 35.37 15.42 -9.10
N TYR A 398 34.32 15.27 -8.26
CA TYR A 398 33.98 14.00 -7.61
C TYR A 398 32.82 13.22 -8.25
N ALA A 399 32.91 11.88 -8.23
CA ALA A 399 31.86 10.97 -8.68
C ALA A 399 30.72 10.87 -7.65
N SER A 400 29.74 11.77 -7.73
CA SER A 400 28.49 11.67 -6.97
C SER A 400 27.41 10.91 -7.76
N PRO A 401 26.43 10.24 -7.12
CA PRO A 401 25.30 9.61 -7.82
C PRO A 401 24.53 10.57 -8.73
N VAL A 402 24.50 11.85 -8.36
CA VAL A 402 23.93 12.93 -9.17
C VAL A 402 24.73 13.16 -10.45
N ARG A 403 26.07 13.22 -10.37
CA ARG A 403 26.96 13.37 -11.54
C ARG A 403 26.88 12.15 -12.46
N LEU A 404 26.82 10.94 -11.92
CA LEU A 404 26.62 9.72 -12.72
C LEU A 404 25.26 9.72 -13.43
N GLY A 405 24.20 10.17 -12.75
CA GLY A 405 22.90 10.36 -13.39
C GLY A 405 22.93 11.38 -14.54
N GLN A 406 23.64 12.50 -14.36
CA GLN A 406 23.82 13.52 -15.39
C GLN A 406 24.60 12.98 -16.59
N ALA A 407 25.75 12.34 -16.34
CA ALA A 407 26.57 11.71 -17.37
C ALA A 407 25.79 10.65 -18.14
N ALA A 408 24.93 9.87 -17.46
CA ALA A 408 24.05 8.91 -18.11
C ALA A 408 23.04 9.54 -19.10
N THR A 409 22.79 10.85 -19.00
CA THR A 409 21.92 11.58 -19.90
C THR A 409 22.65 12.38 -20.98
N ALA A 410 23.98 12.49 -20.93
CA ALA A 410 24.77 13.15 -21.97
C ALA A 410 24.90 12.27 -23.23
N PRO A 411 25.35 12.83 -24.37
CA PRO A 411 25.85 12.04 -25.49
C PRO A 411 26.99 11.11 -25.05
N LEU A 412 27.05 9.89 -25.59
CA LEU A 412 28.06 8.90 -25.20
C LEU A 412 29.48 9.43 -25.36
N ALA A 413 29.80 10.11 -26.46
CA ALA A 413 31.12 10.70 -26.70
C ALA A 413 31.58 11.68 -25.60
N ASP A 414 30.64 12.41 -24.97
CA ASP A 414 30.96 13.40 -23.94
C ASP A 414 31.09 12.79 -22.54
N ALA A 415 30.51 11.61 -22.30
CA ALA A 415 30.40 11.00 -20.97
C ALA A 415 31.12 9.66 -20.82
N GLU A 416 31.50 9.01 -21.92
CA GLU A 416 32.07 7.66 -21.90
C GLU A 416 33.34 7.57 -21.07
N GLU A 417 34.29 8.49 -21.26
CA GLU A 417 35.55 8.52 -20.50
C GLU A 417 35.28 8.59 -18.98
N LEU A 418 34.48 9.57 -18.56
CA LEU A 418 34.11 9.77 -17.15
C LEU A 418 33.43 8.54 -16.54
N LEU A 419 32.49 7.92 -17.28
CA LEU A 419 31.76 6.75 -16.80
C LEU A 419 32.68 5.52 -16.75
N ARG A 420 33.60 5.36 -17.71
CA ARG A 420 34.60 4.27 -17.72
C ARG A 420 35.59 4.41 -16.58
N THR A 421 36.08 5.62 -16.26
CA THR A 421 36.92 5.84 -15.07
C THR A 421 36.20 5.35 -13.80
N GLY A 422 34.90 5.64 -13.67
CA GLY A 422 34.08 5.18 -12.56
C GLY A 422 33.94 3.65 -12.46
N THR A 423 33.90 2.93 -13.59
CA THR A 423 33.89 1.46 -13.59
C THR A 423 35.18 0.84 -13.06
N GLY A 424 36.28 1.60 -13.01
CA GLY A 424 37.56 1.20 -12.44
C GLY A 424 37.69 1.41 -10.93
N SER A 425 36.74 2.10 -10.28
CA SER A 425 36.85 2.49 -8.87
C SER A 425 37.07 1.30 -7.92
N HIS A 426 37.85 1.52 -6.85
CA HIS A 426 38.01 0.53 -5.78
C HIS A 426 36.69 0.23 -5.03
N ARG A 427 35.73 1.16 -5.07
CA ARG A 427 34.44 1.03 -4.36
C ARG A 427 33.39 0.31 -5.20
N THR A 428 32.86 -0.79 -4.68
CA THR A 428 31.83 -1.63 -5.35
C THR A 428 30.59 -0.84 -5.76
N HIS A 429 30.08 0.04 -4.89
CA HIS A 429 28.88 0.82 -5.20
C HIS A 429 29.10 1.84 -6.33
N GLU A 430 30.29 2.44 -6.42
CA GLU A 430 30.65 3.37 -7.50
C GLU A 430 30.77 2.62 -8.83
N ARG A 431 31.41 1.44 -8.84
CA ARG A 431 31.45 0.57 -10.03
C ARG A 431 30.05 0.18 -10.49
N ALA A 432 29.19 -0.27 -9.56
CA ALA A 432 27.81 -0.66 -9.87
C ALA A 432 27.02 0.50 -10.51
N CYS A 433 27.07 1.70 -9.91
CA CYS A 433 26.39 2.87 -10.45
C CYS A 433 26.98 3.32 -11.80
N SER A 434 28.30 3.20 -11.99
CA SER A 434 29.00 3.63 -13.21
C SER A 434 28.69 2.71 -14.39
N TRP A 435 28.68 1.39 -14.18
CA TRP A 435 28.25 0.43 -15.21
C TRP A 435 26.79 0.65 -15.63
N GLN A 436 25.89 0.86 -14.66
CA GLN A 436 24.50 1.19 -14.95
C GLN A 436 24.36 2.51 -15.72
N ALA A 437 25.09 3.55 -15.33
CA ALA A 437 25.07 4.84 -16.00
C ALA A 437 25.63 4.77 -17.42
N LEU A 438 26.71 4.01 -17.65
CA LEU A 438 27.30 3.80 -18.98
C LEU A 438 26.33 3.08 -19.92
N LEU A 439 25.70 2.00 -19.45
CA LEU A 439 24.67 1.30 -20.22
C LEU A 439 23.42 2.16 -20.45
N ALA A 440 23.01 2.95 -19.46
CA ALA A 440 21.88 3.87 -19.60
C ALA A 440 22.16 4.98 -20.63
N CYS A 441 23.40 5.48 -20.70
CA CYS A 441 23.88 6.45 -21.67
C CYS A 441 23.82 5.87 -23.10
N ALA A 442 24.41 4.69 -23.31
CA ALA A 442 24.38 4.01 -24.60
C ALA A 442 22.94 3.68 -25.06
N GLN A 443 22.07 3.28 -24.12
CA GLN A 443 20.65 3.05 -24.40
C GLN A 443 19.91 4.32 -24.84
N LEU A 444 20.29 5.48 -24.29
CA LEU A 444 19.66 6.75 -24.61
C LEU A 444 20.16 7.32 -25.94
N ASN A 445 21.44 7.09 -26.29
CA ASN A 445 21.99 7.37 -27.62
C ASN A 445 21.30 6.56 -28.73
N ALA A 446 20.81 5.35 -28.40
CA ALA A 446 19.98 4.52 -29.26
C ALA A 446 20.64 4.07 -30.59
N VAL A 447 21.98 4.04 -30.64
CA VAL A 447 22.76 3.45 -31.74
C VAL A 447 23.06 1.99 -31.41
N PRO A 448 22.53 1.01 -32.17
CA PRO A 448 22.66 -0.41 -31.81
C PRO A 448 24.10 -0.92 -31.73
N GLU A 449 24.96 -0.46 -32.65
CA GLU A 449 26.39 -0.83 -32.70
C GLU A 449 27.17 -0.28 -31.50
N GLU A 450 26.95 0.99 -31.11
CA GLU A 450 27.55 1.57 -29.91
C GLU A 450 27.10 0.85 -28.64
N TYR A 451 25.80 0.51 -28.55
CA TYR A 451 25.27 -0.23 -27.42
C TYR A 451 25.91 -1.63 -27.31
N ALA A 452 26.03 -2.34 -28.44
CA ALA A 452 26.70 -3.63 -28.51
C ALA A 452 28.18 -3.53 -28.08
N ARG A 453 28.91 -2.51 -28.55
CA ARG A 453 30.31 -2.23 -28.16
C ARG A 453 30.45 -1.97 -26.67
N VAL A 454 29.61 -1.09 -26.12
CA VAL A 454 29.63 -0.76 -24.69
C VAL A 454 29.32 -2.00 -23.84
N LEU A 455 28.32 -2.78 -24.22
CA LEU A 455 27.96 -4.01 -23.52
C LEU A 455 29.04 -5.09 -23.64
N GLY A 456 29.73 -5.18 -24.77
CA GLY A 456 30.90 -6.04 -24.94
C GLY A 456 32.05 -5.66 -24.00
N SER A 457 32.20 -4.37 -23.67
CA SER A 457 33.20 -3.94 -22.68
C SER A 457 32.82 -4.22 -21.21
N CYS A 458 31.63 -4.76 -20.94
CA CYS A 458 31.17 -5.10 -19.59
C CYS A 458 31.74 -6.42 -19.04
N GLU A 459 32.71 -7.06 -19.70
CA GLU A 459 33.35 -8.31 -19.26
C GLU A 459 33.73 -8.26 -17.77
N ARG A 460 34.46 -7.22 -17.35
CA ARG A 460 34.82 -7.01 -15.94
C ARG A 460 33.62 -6.99 -15.00
N ALA A 461 32.47 -6.45 -15.43
CA ALA A 461 31.26 -6.40 -14.61
C ALA A 461 30.62 -7.78 -14.43
N TRP A 462 30.76 -8.69 -15.42
CA TRP A 462 30.29 -10.06 -15.31
C TRP A 462 31.06 -10.84 -14.23
N HIS A 463 32.36 -10.57 -14.10
CA HIS A 463 33.26 -11.21 -13.15
C HIS A 463 33.42 -10.48 -11.80
N ASP A 464 32.74 -9.34 -11.59
CA ASP A 464 32.75 -8.58 -10.32
C ASP A 464 31.78 -9.21 -9.29
N ARG A 465 31.67 -8.60 -8.10
CA ARG A 465 30.73 -8.98 -7.03
C ARG A 465 29.27 -8.96 -7.50
N ASP A 466 28.44 -9.81 -6.91
CA ASP A 466 27.00 -9.94 -7.19
C ASP A 466 26.27 -8.59 -7.31
N GLU A 467 26.56 -7.59 -6.45
CA GLU A 467 25.88 -6.29 -6.53
C GLU A 467 26.14 -5.54 -7.85
N VAL A 468 27.37 -5.61 -8.37
CA VAL A 468 27.77 -4.98 -9.64
C VAL A 468 27.18 -5.78 -10.81
N ARG A 469 27.34 -7.11 -10.78
CA ARG A 469 26.79 -8.02 -11.80
C ARG A 469 25.27 -7.83 -11.96
N ALA A 470 24.55 -7.82 -10.84
CA ALA A 470 23.11 -7.62 -10.80
C ALA A 470 22.70 -6.24 -11.34
N ALA A 471 23.41 -5.19 -10.93
CA ALA A 471 23.14 -3.82 -11.37
C ALA A 471 23.26 -3.69 -12.90
N THR A 472 24.34 -4.23 -13.47
CA THR A 472 24.62 -4.23 -14.92
C THR A 472 23.58 -5.04 -15.69
N LEU A 473 23.27 -6.27 -15.25
CA LEU A 473 22.26 -7.12 -15.89
C LEU A 473 20.86 -6.48 -15.87
N ARG A 474 20.46 -5.82 -14.77
CA ARG A 474 19.17 -5.13 -14.69
C ARG A 474 19.08 -3.96 -15.66
N GLN A 475 20.18 -3.22 -15.84
CA GLN A 475 20.21 -2.15 -16.84
C GLN A 475 20.18 -2.72 -18.27
N ALA A 476 20.95 -3.77 -18.57
CA ALA A 476 20.96 -4.43 -19.87
C ALA A 476 19.57 -4.99 -20.24
N ALA A 477 18.88 -5.60 -19.28
CA ALA A 477 17.51 -6.10 -19.42
C ALA A 477 16.49 -5.00 -19.79
N ALA A 478 16.81 -3.72 -19.58
CA ALA A 478 15.93 -2.58 -19.81
C ALA A 478 15.98 -2.05 -21.26
N ALA A 479 16.93 -2.50 -22.09
CA ALA A 479 17.11 -2.01 -23.45
C ALA A 479 15.84 -2.15 -24.33
N ARG A 480 15.74 -1.29 -25.36
CA ARG A 480 14.69 -1.38 -26.39
C ARG A 480 14.93 -2.59 -27.30
N PRO A 481 13.89 -3.18 -27.92
CA PRO A 481 14.05 -4.39 -28.73
C PRO A 481 15.18 -4.33 -29.77
N ALA A 482 15.26 -3.24 -30.56
CA ALA A 482 16.34 -3.06 -31.54
C ALA A 482 17.76 -3.16 -30.94
N LEU A 483 17.97 -2.63 -29.73
CA LEU A 483 19.26 -2.72 -29.03
C LEU A 483 19.53 -4.14 -28.53
N LEU A 484 18.50 -4.88 -28.11
CA LEU A 484 18.61 -6.30 -27.74
C LEU A 484 18.97 -7.17 -28.96
N GLY A 485 18.44 -6.83 -30.13
CA GLY A 485 18.75 -7.49 -31.40
C GLY A 485 20.22 -7.36 -31.81
N ALA A 486 20.85 -6.20 -31.52
CA ALA A 486 22.25 -5.94 -31.86
C ALA A 486 23.27 -6.56 -30.90
N VAL A 487 22.85 -7.10 -29.74
CA VAL A 487 23.79 -7.71 -28.79
C VAL A 487 24.47 -8.94 -29.42
N PRO A 488 25.80 -9.07 -29.40
CA PRO A 488 26.47 -10.27 -29.87
C PRO A 488 26.13 -11.49 -29.01
N GLU A 489 25.95 -12.66 -29.62
CA GLU A 489 25.61 -13.88 -28.88
C GLU A 489 26.70 -14.26 -27.86
N GLN A 490 27.96 -13.98 -28.18
CA GLN A 490 29.09 -14.21 -27.28
C GLN A 490 28.92 -13.46 -25.94
N VAL A 491 28.47 -12.20 -25.97
CA VAL A 491 28.24 -11.40 -24.76
C VAL A 491 27.12 -11.98 -23.89
N LEU A 492 26.05 -12.50 -24.51
CA LEU A 492 24.98 -13.21 -23.78
C LEU A 492 25.52 -14.47 -23.11
N ARG A 493 26.38 -15.22 -23.81
CA ARG A 493 26.98 -16.46 -23.32
C ARG A 493 27.92 -16.21 -22.14
N GLU A 494 28.81 -15.23 -22.24
CA GLU A 494 29.75 -14.84 -21.18
C GLU A 494 29.01 -14.35 -19.93
N ALA A 495 28.05 -13.44 -20.09
CA ALA A 495 27.28 -12.93 -18.97
C ALA A 495 26.52 -14.05 -18.24
N VAL A 496 25.94 -15.00 -18.97
CA VAL A 496 25.25 -16.17 -18.39
C VAL A 496 26.22 -17.14 -17.75
N ALA A 497 27.35 -17.44 -18.40
CA ALA A 497 28.39 -18.32 -17.86
C ALA A 497 28.88 -17.78 -16.51
N ALA A 498 29.26 -16.50 -16.44
CA ALA A 498 29.64 -15.86 -15.18
C ALA A 498 28.51 -15.93 -14.14
N THR A 499 27.28 -15.56 -14.53
CA THR A 499 26.15 -15.55 -13.59
C THR A 499 25.86 -16.92 -12.99
N VAL A 500 25.96 -18.00 -13.78
CA VAL A 500 25.67 -19.37 -13.32
C VAL A 500 26.88 -20.01 -12.63
N GLN A 501 28.12 -19.72 -13.04
CA GLN A 501 29.30 -20.37 -12.47
C GLN A 501 29.73 -19.79 -11.12
N TYR A 502 29.60 -18.48 -10.91
CA TYR A 502 30.03 -17.88 -9.65
C TYR A 502 29.06 -18.17 -8.50
N GLY A 503 29.56 -18.75 -7.41
CA GLY A 503 28.77 -19.13 -6.23
C GLY A 503 28.04 -17.98 -5.53
N ASP A 504 28.54 -16.75 -5.66
CA ASP A 504 28.00 -15.54 -5.02
C ASP A 504 26.71 -14.99 -5.68
N SER A 505 26.35 -15.48 -6.87
CA SER A 505 25.13 -15.07 -7.58
C SER A 505 23.86 -15.31 -6.76
N ARG A 506 23.12 -14.24 -6.47
CA ARG A 506 21.84 -14.30 -5.77
C ARG A 506 20.67 -14.44 -6.74
N GLY A 507 19.50 -14.84 -6.21
CA GLY A 507 18.27 -14.98 -7.00
C GLY A 507 17.85 -13.70 -7.74
N GLY A 508 18.21 -12.51 -7.24
CA GLY A 508 17.97 -11.24 -7.93
C GLY A 508 18.82 -11.06 -9.21
N THR A 509 20.02 -11.62 -9.23
CA THR A 509 20.98 -11.57 -10.36
C THR A 509 20.56 -12.55 -11.44
N LEU A 510 20.25 -13.79 -11.04
CA LEU A 510 19.64 -14.78 -11.93
C LEU A 510 18.33 -14.24 -12.52
N GLY A 511 17.49 -13.57 -11.70
CA GLY A 511 16.26 -12.91 -12.14
C GLY A 511 16.48 -11.85 -13.21
N ALA A 512 17.54 -11.04 -13.09
CA ALA A 512 17.90 -10.02 -14.07
C ALA A 512 18.39 -10.63 -15.40
N ALA A 513 19.27 -11.64 -15.33
CA ALA A 513 19.71 -12.40 -16.50
C ALA A 513 18.54 -13.07 -17.21
N ALA A 514 17.65 -13.72 -16.45
CA ALA A 514 16.46 -14.38 -16.99
C ALA A 514 15.51 -13.40 -17.70
N LEU A 515 15.32 -12.19 -17.15
CA LEU A 515 14.51 -11.16 -17.79
C LEU A 515 15.15 -10.65 -19.09
N TRP A 516 16.47 -10.45 -19.08
CA TRP A 516 17.20 -10.01 -20.27
C TRP A 516 17.10 -11.02 -21.41
N LEU A 517 17.45 -12.29 -21.15
CA LEU A 517 17.41 -13.38 -22.13
C LEU A 517 15.99 -13.60 -22.67
N ARG A 518 14.98 -13.56 -21.79
CA ARG A 518 13.57 -13.65 -22.20
C ARG A 518 13.20 -12.59 -23.23
N ARG A 519 13.50 -11.32 -22.95
CA ARG A 519 13.16 -10.22 -23.86
C ARG A 519 13.91 -10.32 -25.18
N THR A 520 15.17 -10.77 -25.14
CA THR A 520 15.97 -11.01 -26.34
C THR A 520 15.42 -12.17 -27.18
N ALA A 521 15.04 -13.29 -26.54
CA ALA A 521 14.45 -14.44 -27.22
C ALA A 521 13.07 -14.12 -27.82
N GLU A 522 12.20 -13.43 -27.07
CA GLU A 522 10.89 -12.97 -27.57
C GLU A 522 11.05 -12.05 -28.78
N HIS A 523 11.98 -11.08 -28.72
CA HIS A 523 12.23 -10.18 -29.84
C HIS A 523 12.79 -10.89 -31.07
N ALA A 524 13.76 -11.79 -30.90
CA ALA A 524 14.33 -12.56 -32.00
C ALA A 524 13.27 -13.45 -32.69
N ALA A 525 12.39 -14.07 -31.89
CA ALA A 525 11.29 -14.89 -32.42
C ALA A 525 10.22 -14.04 -33.14
N GLU A 526 9.88 -12.86 -32.61
CA GLU A 526 8.99 -11.90 -33.30
C GLU A 526 9.54 -11.44 -34.65
N GLY A 527 10.86 -11.31 -34.77
CA GLY A 527 11.56 -10.95 -36.00
C GLY A 527 11.87 -12.12 -36.95
N GLY A 528 11.43 -13.34 -36.65
CA GLY A 528 11.68 -14.54 -37.48
C GLY A 528 13.10 -15.13 -37.37
N ALA A 529 13.96 -14.59 -36.51
CA ALA A 529 15.31 -15.11 -36.25
C ALA A 529 15.27 -16.28 -35.25
N PHE A 530 14.67 -17.40 -35.66
CA PHE A 530 14.38 -18.54 -34.79
C PHE A 530 15.62 -19.21 -34.21
N GLU A 531 16.72 -19.32 -34.95
CA GLU A 531 17.98 -19.87 -34.42
C GLU A 531 18.52 -19.05 -33.24
N ARG A 532 18.56 -17.73 -33.39
CA ARG A 532 18.99 -16.82 -32.31
C ARG A 532 18.04 -16.91 -31.13
N ALA A 533 16.73 -17.00 -31.39
CA ALA A 533 15.73 -17.18 -30.35
C ALA A 533 15.93 -18.50 -29.58
N ALA A 534 16.20 -19.60 -30.29
CA ALA A 534 16.49 -20.91 -29.71
C ALA A 534 17.78 -20.88 -28.87
N ARG A 535 18.90 -20.36 -29.41
CA ARG A 535 20.17 -20.24 -28.68
C ARG A 535 20.02 -19.37 -27.42
N THR A 536 19.27 -18.28 -27.49
CA THR A 536 18.96 -17.42 -26.32
C THR A 536 18.05 -18.12 -25.32
N ALA A 537 17.05 -18.88 -25.77
CA ALA A 537 16.17 -19.66 -24.91
C ALA A 537 16.94 -20.78 -24.18
N LEU A 538 17.93 -21.40 -24.84
CA LEU A 538 18.81 -22.39 -24.22
C LEU A 538 19.70 -21.79 -23.13
N LEU A 539 20.21 -20.56 -23.33
CA LEU A 539 20.89 -19.82 -22.26
C LEU A 539 19.93 -19.52 -21.10
N LEU A 540 18.67 -19.17 -21.39
CA LEU A 540 17.66 -18.95 -20.37
C LEU A 540 17.34 -20.24 -19.60
N CYS A 541 17.30 -21.40 -20.27
CA CYS A 541 17.18 -22.71 -19.62
C CYS A 541 18.27 -22.92 -18.58
N ARG A 542 19.54 -22.60 -18.89
CA ARG A 542 20.66 -22.72 -17.92
C ARG A 542 20.45 -21.86 -16.66
N VAL A 543 19.91 -20.65 -16.82
CA VAL A 543 19.66 -19.74 -15.67
C VAL A 543 18.53 -20.25 -14.79
N VAL A 544 17.46 -20.79 -15.38
CA VAL A 544 16.30 -21.30 -14.61
C VAL A 544 16.50 -22.73 -14.09
N ASP A 545 17.47 -23.46 -14.64
CA ASP A 545 17.91 -24.78 -14.17
C ASP A 545 18.92 -24.69 -13.01
N ASP A 546 19.46 -23.50 -12.72
CA ASP A 546 20.39 -23.28 -11.62
C ASP A 546 19.73 -23.59 -10.26
N PRO A 547 20.35 -24.40 -9.37
CA PRO A 547 19.78 -24.74 -8.05
C PRO A 547 19.44 -23.56 -7.15
N ARG A 548 20.07 -22.39 -7.37
CA ARG A 548 19.82 -21.15 -6.61
C ARG A 548 18.63 -20.37 -7.15
N TRP A 549 18.10 -20.74 -8.31
CA TRP A 549 16.87 -20.16 -8.85
C TRP A 549 15.66 -20.56 -8.00
N ARG A 550 15.11 -19.61 -7.26
CA ARG A 550 13.90 -19.80 -6.43
C ARG A 550 12.65 -19.14 -7.03
N GLY A 551 12.76 -18.55 -8.22
CA GLY A 551 11.67 -17.83 -8.88
C GLY A 551 10.73 -18.74 -9.67
N PRO A 552 9.51 -18.29 -10.02
CA PRO A 552 8.68 -19.03 -10.97
C PRO A 552 9.25 -18.93 -12.39
N VAL A 553 9.27 -20.04 -13.12
CA VAL A 553 9.57 -20.02 -14.57
C VAL A 553 8.39 -19.36 -15.30
N HIS A 554 8.61 -18.15 -15.81
CA HIS A 554 7.60 -17.47 -16.61
C HIS A 554 7.61 -17.99 -18.06
N PRO A 555 6.45 -18.25 -18.69
CA PRO A 555 6.41 -18.59 -20.11
C PRO A 555 6.75 -17.40 -21.02
N LEU A 556 7.40 -17.67 -22.16
CA LEU A 556 7.63 -16.71 -23.24
C LEU A 556 6.29 -16.31 -23.88
N ARG A 557 6.23 -15.06 -24.37
CA ARG A 557 5.05 -14.50 -25.04
C ARG A 557 5.12 -14.67 -26.56
N LEU A 558 4.97 -15.91 -27.02
CA LEU A 558 5.08 -16.26 -28.44
C LEU A 558 3.71 -16.55 -29.08
N THR A 559 3.62 -16.33 -30.40
CA THR A 559 2.56 -16.90 -31.24
C THR A 559 2.80 -18.42 -31.40
N PRO A 560 1.77 -19.21 -31.79
CA PRO A 560 1.96 -20.64 -32.07
C PRO A 560 3.05 -20.90 -33.12
N SER A 561 3.07 -20.13 -34.21
CA SER A 561 4.08 -20.25 -35.27
C SER A 561 5.49 -19.92 -34.79
N ALA A 562 5.66 -18.87 -33.97
CA ALA A 562 6.97 -18.50 -33.43
C ALA A 562 7.48 -19.52 -32.41
N ALA A 563 6.60 -20.15 -31.63
CA ALA A 563 6.96 -21.23 -30.72
C ALA A 563 7.40 -22.49 -31.49
N ALA A 564 6.70 -22.83 -32.58
CA ALA A 564 7.07 -23.95 -33.46
C ALA A 564 8.41 -23.70 -34.17
N GLY A 565 8.61 -22.49 -34.74
CA GLY A 565 9.88 -22.10 -35.36
C GLY A 565 11.05 -22.13 -34.38
N LEU A 566 10.85 -21.62 -33.16
CA LEU A 566 11.87 -21.70 -32.10
C LEU A 566 12.21 -23.15 -31.73
N TRP A 567 11.20 -24.01 -31.53
CA TRP A 567 11.41 -25.42 -31.21
C TRP A 567 12.13 -26.18 -32.33
N ALA A 568 11.75 -25.94 -33.59
CA ALA A 568 12.40 -26.54 -34.75
C ALA A 568 13.87 -26.11 -34.91
N ALA A 569 14.23 -24.91 -34.44
CA ALA A 569 15.60 -24.41 -34.47
C ALA A 569 16.46 -24.87 -33.27
N VAL A 570 15.91 -25.65 -32.33
CA VAL A 570 16.71 -26.28 -31.27
C VAL A 570 17.48 -27.46 -31.86
N PRO A 571 18.82 -27.57 -31.67
CA PRO A 571 19.58 -28.69 -32.18
C PRO A 571 19.06 -30.04 -31.65
N GLY A 572 18.84 -31.01 -32.55
CA GLY A 572 18.19 -32.29 -32.22
C GLY A 572 18.83 -33.06 -31.07
N GLU A 573 20.16 -33.12 -31.02
CA GLU A 573 20.91 -33.76 -29.92
C GLU A 573 20.72 -33.09 -28.55
N GLN A 574 20.40 -31.79 -28.54
CA GLN A 574 20.11 -31.04 -27.32
C GLN A 574 18.64 -31.13 -26.95
N ALA A 575 17.75 -31.19 -27.94
CA ALA A 575 16.29 -31.23 -27.77
C ALA A 575 15.82 -32.45 -26.97
N VAL A 576 16.55 -33.57 -27.02
CA VAL A 576 16.21 -34.82 -26.29
C VAL A 576 16.76 -34.88 -24.87
N ARG A 577 17.60 -33.91 -24.44
CA ARG A 577 18.20 -33.91 -23.10
C ARG A 577 17.20 -33.39 -22.05
N PRO A 578 16.93 -34.11 -20.94
CA PRO A 578 16.00 -33.66 -19.89
C PRO A 578 16.31 -32.27 -19.32
N ARG A 579 17.61 -31.98 -19.13
CA ARG A 579 18.13 -30.66 -18.71
C ARG A 579 17.76 -29.50 -19.66
N VAL A 580 17.35 -29.79 -20.88
CA VAL A 580 16.97 -28.81 -21.90
C VAL A 580 15.45 -28.77 -22.09
N PHE A 581 14.82 -29.90 -22.41
CA PHE A 581 13.40 -29.89 -22.79
C PHE A 581 12.47 -29.61 -21.61
N VAL A 582 12.83 -29.98 -20.36
CA VAL A 582 12.01 -29.70 -19.17
C VAL A 582 11.93 -28.19 -18.86
N PRO A 583 13.04 -27.45 -18.72
CA PRO A 583 12.96 -26.00 -18.54
C PRO A 583 12.41 -25.29 -19.77
N LEU A 584 12.74 -25.74 -20.99
CA LEU A 584 12.21 -25.15 -22.22
C LEU A 584 10.69 -25.33 -22.32
N ALA A 585 10.15 -26.47 -21.91
CA ALA A 585 8.71 -26.67 -21.79
C ALA A 585 8.07 -25.69 -20.81
N GLY A 586 8.74 -25.37 -19.69
CA GLY A 586 8.29 -24.31 -18.78
C GLY A 586 8.21 -22.94 -19.45
N LEU A 587 9.20 -22.64 -20.30
CA LEU A 587 9.23 -21.42 -21.12
C LEU A 587 8.16 -21.43 -22.23
N LEU A 588 7.87 -22.57 -22.84
CA LEU A 588 6.88 -22.71 -23.92
C LEU A 588 5.50 -23.17 -23.43
N ALA A 589 5.27 -23.23 -22.11
CA ALA A 589 4.12 -23.90 -21.50
C ALA A 589 2.74 -23.40 -21.98
N ARG A 590 2.65 -22.18 -22.52
CA ARG A 590 1.41 -21.60 -23.08
C ARG A 590 1.06 -22.10 -24.49
N ARG A 591 2.00 -22.80 -25.12
CA ARG A 591 1.96 -23.25 -26.52
C ARG A 591 2.31 -24.74 -26.66
N LEU A 592 2.35 -25.50 -25.56
CA LEU A 592 2.64 -26.94 -25.61
C LEU A 592 1.62 -27.72 -26.44
N ASP A 593 0.37 -27.25 -26.48
CA ASP A 593 -0.69 -27.76 -27.34
C ASP A 593 -0.35 -27.68 -28.84
N ALA A 594 0.49 -26.72 -29.24
CA ALA A 594 0.97 -26.57 -30.61
C ALA A 594 2.33 -27.28 -30.87
N LEU A 595 2.87 -28.02 -29.88
CA LEU A 595 4.21 -28.61 -29.92
C LEU A 595 4.17 -30.11 -29.55
N PRO A 596 3.62 -30.98 -30.41
CA PRO A 596 3.37 -32.39 -30.08
C PRO A 596 4.64 -33.19 -29.75
N ALA A 597 5.77 -32.88 -30.39
CA ALA A 597 7.05 -33.53 -30.11
C ALA A 597 7.56 -33.21 -28.69
N LEU A 598 7.48 -31.93 -28.28
CA LEU A 598 7.88 -31.51 -26.93
C LEU A 598 6.92 -32.05 -25.86
N ASP A 599 5.62 -32.08 -26.15
CA ASP A 599 4.62 -32.64 -25.25
C ASP A 599 4.81 -34.16 -25.06
N THR A 600 5.20 -34.88 -26.12
CA THR A 600 5.56 -36.31 -26.06
C THR A 600 6.77 -36.54 -25.15
N LEU A 601 7.85 -35.76 -25.31
CA LEU A 601 9.06 -35.86 -24.48
C LEU A 601 8.74 -35.58 -23.00
N LEU A 602 7.94 -34.54 -22.71
CA LEU A 602 7.48 -34.26 -21.35
C LEU A 602 6.63 -35.39 -20.78
N GLY A 603 5.70 -35.94 -21.56
CA GLY A 603 4.88 -37.07 -21.13
C GLY A 603 5.75 -38.29 -20.79
N GLY A 604 6.79 -38.57 -21.59
CA GLY A 604 7.77 -39.61 -21.30
C GLY A 604 8.54 -39.35 -20.00
N ALA A 605 9.02 -38.14 -19.78
CA ALA A 605 9.71 -37.75 -18.55
C ALA A 605 8.82 -37.90 -17.30
N VAL A 606 7.56 -37.46 -17.40
CA VAL A 606 6.55 -37.61 -16.34
C VAL A 606 6.28 -39.08 -16.02
N ARG A 607 6.27 -39.96 -17.03
CA ARG A 607 6.12 -41.42 -16.87
C ARG A 607 7.40 -42.13 -16.42
N GLY A 608 8.44 -41.40 -16.05
CA GLY A 608 9.65 -41.95 -15.43
C GLY A 608 10.77 -42.32 -16.41
N ALA A 609 10.66 -42.02 -17.71
CA ALA A 609 11.70 -42.36 -18.70
C ALA A 609 13.09 -41.77 -18.41
N HIS A 610 13.18 -40.77 -17.51
CA HIS A 610 14.41 -40.08 -17.15
C HIS A 610 14.64 -40.01 -15.63
N GLY A 611 13.92 -40.83 -14.84
CA GLY A 611 14.05 -40.86 -13.39
C GLY A 611 13.14 -39.86 -12.64
N PRO A 612 13.04 -40.00 -11.30
CA PRO A 612 12.02 -39.32 -10.48
C PRO A 612 12.25 -37.81 -10.34
N GLU A 613 13.51 -37.35 -10.37
CA GLU A 613 13.87 -35.92 -10.34
C GLU A 613 13.22 -35.18 -11.51
N TRP A 614 13.41 -35.70 -12.73
CA TRP A 614 12.90 -35.09 -13.96
C TRP A 614 11.39 -35.20 -14.09
N ALA A 615 10.79 -36.30 -13.61
CA ALA A 615 9.35 -36.45 -13.52
C ALA A 615 8.73 -35.33 -12.68
N ALA A 616 9.24 -35.10 -11.46
CA ALA A 616 8.75 -34.06 -10.56
C ALA A 616 8.86 -32.65 -11.17
N ARG A 617 9.94 -32.38 -11.92
CA ARG A 617 10.17 -31.08 -12.58
C ARG A 617 9.32 -30.88 -13.85
N ALA A 618 8.95 -31.95 -14.54
CA ALA A 618 8.15 -31.90 -15.77
C ALA A 618 6.65 -31.71 -15.51
N VAL A 619 6.13 -32.24 -14.40
CA VAL A 619 4.69 -32.20 -14.04
C VAL A 619 4.07 -30.79 -14.14
N PRO A 620 4.66 -29.71 -13.54
CA PRO A 620 4.03 -28.39 -13.59
C PRO A 620 3.88 -27.80 -14.99
N SER A 621 4.83 -28.10 -15.88
CA SER A 621 4.80 -27.67 -17.28
C SER A 621 3.77 -28.49 -18.07
N TRP A 622 3.72 -29.81 -17.85
CA TRP A 622 2.81 -30.71 -18.53
C TRP A 622 1.34 -30.49 -18.15
N LEU A 623 1.05 -30.10 -16.90
CA LEU A 623 -0.30 -29.76 -16.44
C LEU A 623 -0.75 -28.33 -16.77
N ARG A 624 0.12 -27.52 -17.37
CA ARG A 624 -0.17 -26.12 -17.65
C ARG A 624 -1.30 -25.91 -18.67
N PRO A 625 -1.37 -26.63 -19.80
CA PRO A 625 -2.46 -26.50 -20.77
C PRO A 625 -3.81 -26.86 -20.13
N ALA A 626 -4.73 -25.90 -20.07
CA ALA A 626 -5.99 -26.07 -19.33
C ALA A 626 -6.92 -27.12 -19.96
N ALA A 627 -6.86 -27.32 -21.28
CA ALA A 627 -7.71 -28.25 -22.01
C ALA A 627 -7.44 -29.72 -21.64
N HIS A 628 -6.18 -30.09 -21.42
CA HIS A 628 -5.77 -31.47 -21.14
C HIS A 628 -5.51 -31.73 -19.66
N ARG A 629 -5.55 -30.69 -18.81
CA ARG A 629 -5.17 -30.77 -17.40
C ARG A 629 -5.92 -31.84 -16.63
N GLU A 630 -7.24 -31.94 -16.82
CA GLU A 630 -8.08 -32.90 -16.10
C GLU A 630 -7.83 -34.35 -16.52
N ALA A 631 -7.52 -34.59 -17.81
CA ALA A 631 -7.15 -35.91 -18.33
C ALA A 631 -5.74 -36.31 -17.84
N ARG A 632 -4.77 -35.40 -17.96
CA ARG A 632 -3.39 -35.61 -17.50
C ARG A 632 -3.30 -35.83 -15.99
N CYS A 633 -4.13 -35.17 -15.19
CA CYS A 633 -4.21 -35.48 -13.75
C CYS A 633 -4.67 -36.92 -13.50
N ALA A 634 -5.58 -37.45 -14.31
CA ALA A 634 -5.99 -38.85 -14.21
C ALA A 634 -4.87 -39.81 -14.62
N GLU A 635 -4.18 -39.49 -15.72
CA GLU A 635 -3.00 -40.25 -16.17
C GLU A 635 -1.90 -40.28 -15.09
N LEU A 636 -1.59 -39.13 -14.48
CA LEU A 636 -0.63 -39.03 -13.38
C LEU A 636 -0.97 -39.90 -12.17
N LEU A 637 -2.25 -39.96 -11.81
CA LEU A 637 -2.71 -40.77 -10.69
C LEU A 637 -2.61 -42.27 -11.02
N ALA A 638 -2.90 -42.65 -12.25
CA ALA A 638 -2.79 -44.03 -12.70
C ALA A 638 -1.34 -44.56 -12.73
N THR A 639 -0.35 -43.68 -12.91
CA THR A 639 1.08 -44.08 -13.00
C THR A 639 1.81 -44.22 -11.66
N GLY A 640 1.13 -43.99 -10.52
CA GLY A 640 1.77 -43.97 -9.20
C GLY A 640 2.16 -42.55 -8.76
N LEU A 641 1.64 -42.12 -7.61
CA LEU A 641 1.39 -40.73 -7.26
C LEU A 641 2.64 -39.83 -7.13
N ALA A 642 2.72 -38.77 -7.96
CA ALA A 642 3.60 -37.61 -7.77
C ALA A 642 2.76 -36.30 -7.75
N LEU A 643 1.97 -36.07 -6.70
CA LEU A 643 1.12 -34.86 -6.55
C LEU A 643 1.84 -33.66 -5.90
N GLY A 644 3.17 -33.66 -5.86
CA GLY A 644 3.96 -32.56 -5.26
C GLY A 644 3.68 -31.18 -5.88
N ASP A 645 3.06 -31.12 -7.06
CA ASP A 645 2.56 -29.88 -7.65
C ASP A 645 1.15 -29.52 -7.14
N GLY A 646 1.05 -28.39 -6.44
CA GLY A 646 -0.21 -27.83 -5.94
C GLY A 646 -1.26 -27.52 -7.02
N VAL A 647 -0.90 -27.53 -8.31
CA VAL A 647 -1.87 -27.44 -9.43
C VAL A 647 -2.59 -28.76 -9.66
N ALA A 648 -1.90 -29.90 -9.62
CA ALA A 648 -2.46 -31.23 -9.84
C ALA A 648 -3.52 -31.52 -8.76
N LEU A 649 -3.10 -31.41 -7.50
CA LEU A 649 -3.96 -31.64 -6.35
C LEU A 649 -5.16 -30.69 -6.32
N ARG A 650 -4.96 -29.41 -6.63
CA ARG A 650 -6.08 -28.45 -6.71
C ARG A 650 -7.06 -28.82 -7.82
N THR A 651 -6.57 -29.35 -8.94
CA THR A 651 -7.44 -29.78 -10.04
C THR A 651 -8.26 -31.00 -9.63
N VAL A 652 -7.64 -32.03 -9.03
CA VAL A 652 -8.35 -33.20 -8.50
C VAL A 652 -9.39 -32.77 -7.46
N ALA A 653 -8.97 -31.99 -6.45
CA ALA A 653 -9.84 -31.57 -5.36
C ALA A 653 -10.99 -30.63 -5.78
N THR A 654 -10.94 -30.00 -6.96
CA THR A 654 -11.96 -29.01 -7.39
C THR A 654 -12.72 -29.36 -8.67
N ARG A 655 -12.16 -30.21 -9.52
CA ARG A 655 -12.69 -30.57 -10.86
C ARG A 655 -12.85 -32.07 -11.03
N ARG A 656 -11.83 -32.87 -10.68
CA ARG A 656 -11.83 -34.33 -10.79
C ARG A 656 -11.99 -35.00 -9.42
N THR A 657 -13.07 -34.65 -8.71
CA THR A 657 -13.37 -35.17 -7.37
C THR A 657 -13.72 -36.66 -7.37
N ASP A 658 -14.00 -37.22 -8.55
CA ASP A 658 -14.12 -38.66 -8.79
C ASP A 658 -12.82 -39.40 -8.50
N LEU A 659 -11.67 -38.76 -8.74
CA LEU A 659 -10.33 -39.33 -8.49
C LEU A 659 -9.81 -39.05 -7.08
N LEU A 660 -10.58 -38.31 -6.27
CA LEU A 660 -10.13 -37.93 -4.94
C LEU A 660 -10.02 -39.13 -4.01
N ASP A 661 -10.85 -40.16 -4.19
CA ASP A 661 -10.79 -41.39 -3.38
C ASP A 661 -9.41 -42.05 -3.51
N THR A 662 -8.89 -42.20 -4.73
CA THR A 662 -7.54 -42.73 -4.98
C THR A 662 -6.45 -41.91 -4.28
N VAL A 663 -6.60 -40.58 -4.23
CA VAL A 663 -5.66 -39.71 -3.52
C VAL A 663 -5.80 -39.87 -2.01
N LEU A 664 -7.02 -39.96 -1.50
CA LEU A 664 -7.27 -40.18 -0.09
C LEU A 664 -6.78 -41.58 0.32
N ASP A 665 -7.03 -42.64 -0.43
CA ASP A 665 -6.49 -43.98 -0.15
C ASP A 665 -4.96 -43.95 -0.08
N ALA A 666 -4.31 -43.36 -1.08
CA ALA A 666 -2.85 -43.28 -1.14
C ALA A 666 -2.21 -42.41 -0.04
N VAL A 667 -2.92 -41.41 0.49
CA VAL A 667 -2.40 -40.47 1.50
C VAL A 667 -2.83 -40.84 2.92
N LEU A 668 -4.03 -41.42 3.08
CA LEU A 668 -4.67 -41.70 4.36
C LEU A 668 -4.39 -43.12 4.88
N ASP A 669 -4.23 -44.08 3.97
CA ASP A 669 -4.14 -45.52 4.29
C ASP A 669 -2.73 -46.09 4.03
N ALA A 670 -1.75 -45.24 3.69
CA ALA A 670 -0.35 -45.65 3.61
C ALA A 670 0.19 -45.93 5.03
N SER A 671 0.41 -47.21 5.36
CA SER A 671 1.33 -47.58 6.44
C SER A 671 2.74 -47.08 6.07
N GLU A 672 3.58 -46.77 7.04
CA GLU A 672 4.97 -46.32 6.79
C GLU A 672 5.75 -47.31 5.90
N ASP A 673 5.35 -48.59 5.90
CA ASP A 673 5.91 -49.68 5.12
C ASP A 673 5.34 -49.84 3.69
N ALA A 674 4.19 -49.24 3.36
CA ALA A 674 3.49 -49.42 2.08
C ALA A 674 3.56 -48.20 1.14
N VAL A 675 4.38 -47.19 1.45
CA VAL A 675 4.54 -46.02 0.57
C VAL A 675 5.44 -46.40 -0.62
N PRO A 676 4.94 -46.37 -1.87
CA PRO A 676 5.77 -46.61 -3.04
C PRO A 676 6.94 -45.63 -3.10
N THR A 677 8.12 -46.11 -3.50
CA THR A 677 9.37 -45.33 -3.62
C THR A 677 9.21 -44.05 -4.46
N SER A 678 8.17 -43.95 -5.28
CA SER A 678 7.80 -42.79 -6.09
C SER A 678 7.27 -41.58 -5.31
N VAL A 679 6.91 -41.74 -4.03
CA VAL A 679 6.49 -40.64 -3.13
C VAL A 679 7.69 -40.05 -2.35
N ARG A 680 8.83 -40.77 -2.33
CA ARG A 680 10.10 -40.31 -1.74
C ARG A 680 10.82 -39.45 -2.77
N GLY A 681 10.63 -38.13 -2.69
CA GLY A 681 11.42 -37.19 -3.48
C GLY A 681 12.91 -37.38 -3.18
N GLY A 682 13.67 -37.87 -4.16
CA GLY A 682 15.12 -37.73 -4.30
C GLY A 682 15.99 -38.10 -3.10
N GLY A 683 16.46 -39.36 -3.07
CA GLY A 683 17.76 -39.77 -2.54
C GLY A 683 17.93 -39.76 -1.02
N VAL A 684 17.53 -40.86 -0.37
CA VAL A 684 18.23 -41.62 0.70
C VAL A 684 17.27 -42.75 1.10
N GLU A 685 17.70 -44.01 0.99
CA GLU A 685 16.98 -45.15 1.58
C GLU A 685 16.90 -44.95 3.10
N GLY A 686 15.69 -44.93 3.66
CA GLY A 686 15.45 -44.71 5.09
C GLY A 686 15.10 -43.27 5.51
N ALA A 687 15.01 -42.31 4.57
CA ALA A 687 14.56 -40.96 4.92
C ALA A 687 13.02 -40.90 5.08
N PRO A 688 12.49 -40.35 6.20
CA PRO A 688 11.06 -40.17 6.39
C PRO A 688 10.47 -39.30 5.27
N LEU A 689 9.17 -39.49 4.99
CA LEU A 689 8.39 -38.64 4.07
C LEU A 689 8.83 -37.18 4.17
N SER A 690 9.37 -36.62 3.08
CA SER A 690 9.86 -35.24 3.07
C SER A 690 8.81 -34.27 3.62
N ASP A 691 9.24 -33.18 4.23
CA ASP A 691 8.38 -32.08 4.72
C ASP A 691 7.34 -31.60 3.69
N ALA A 692 7.63 -31.74 2.40
CA ALA A 692 6.72 -31.41 1.30
C ALA A 692 5.51 -32.36 1.23
N SER A 693 5.69 -33.64 1.58
CA SER A 693 4.66 -34.68 1.60
C SER A 693 3.76 -34.56 2.84
N ARG A 694 4.31 -34.19 4.01
CA ARG A 694 3.51 -33.93 5.22
C ARG A 694 2.75 -32.60 5.14
N GLY A 695 3.20 -31.66 4.31
CA GLY A 695 2.50 -30.41 3.98
C GLY A 695 1.42 -30.51 2.89
N LEU A 696 1.12 -31.71 2.38
CA LEU A 696 0.52 -31.93 1.04
C LEU A 696 -0.84 -31.28 0.77
N LEU A 697 -1.68 -31.00 1.76
CA LEU A 697 -3.07 -30.60 1.48
C LEU A 697 -3.42 -29.25 2.09
N ARG A 698 -2.70 -28.19 1.68
CA ARG A 698 -3.06 -26.80 1.96
C ARG A 698 -4.28 -26.32 1.14
N LEU A 699 -5.34 -27.12 1.05
CA LEU A 699 -6.56 -26.77 0.35
C LEU A 699 -7.42 -25.78 1.18
N PRO A 700 -7.98 -24.72 0.58
CA PRO A 700 -8.93 -23.85 1.27
C PRO A 700 -10.22 -24.59 1.66
N PRO A 701 -10.90 -24.22 2.76
CA PRO A 701 -12.17 -24.84 3.17
C PRO A 701 -13.26 -24.82 2.07
N SER A 702 -13.26 -23.81 1.20
CA SER A 702 -14.19 -23.69 0.06
C SER A 702 -14.05 -24.79 -1.00
N VAL A 703 -12.96 -25.56 -0.97
CA VAL A 703 -12.72 -26.71 -1.84
C VAL A 703 -13.44 -27.95 -1.31
N THR A 704 -13.32 -28.22 0.00
CA THR A 704 -13.92 -29.41 0.64
C THR A 704 -15.45 -29.46 0.53
N GLY A 705 -16.11 -28.31 0.42
CA GLY A 705 -17.56 -28.24 0.17
C GLY A 705 -18.01 -28.79 -1.19
N ARG A 706 -17.07 -29.16 -2.08
CA ARG A 706 -17.34 -29.81 -3.37
C ARG A 706 -17.23 -31.33 -3.32
N TRP A 707 -16.67 -31.86 -2.25
CA TRP A 707 -16.42 -33.30 -2.09
C TRP A 707 -17.72 -34.02 -1.76
N ARG A 708 -17.72 -35.35 -1.84
CA ARG A 708 -18.82 -36.15 -1.31
C ARG A 708 -18.79 -36.17 0.24
N PRO A 709 -19.90 -36.51 0.92
CA PRO A 709 -19.93 -36.63 2.38
C PRO A 709 -18.85 -37.58 2.92
N ASP A 710 -18.80 -38.81 2.39
CA ASP A 710 -17.81 -39.83 2.75
C ASP A 710 -16.35 -39.34 2.60
N GLN A 711 -16.05 -38.62 1.50
CA GLN A 711 -14.73 -38.03 1.26
C GLN A 711 -14.38 -36.97 2.31
N ARG A 712 -15.35 -36.12 2.70
CA ARG A 712 -15.13 -35.13 3.77
C ARG A 712 -14.91 -35.82 5.10
N ASP A 713 -15.67 -36.86 5.41
CA ASP A 713 -15.58 -37.53 6.71
C ASP A 713 -14.26 -38.29 6.85
N ARG A 714 -13.80 -38.96 5.80
CA ARG A 714 -12.44 -39.54 5.75
C ARG A 714 -11.37 -38.48 5.98
N TRP A 715 -11.50 -37.33 5.32
CA TRP A 715 -10.57 -36.20 5.49
C TRP A 715 -10.60 -35.60 6.90
N GLN A 716 -11.78 -35.40 7.49
CA GLN A 716 -11.92 -34.88 8.86
C GLN A 716 -11.37 -35.87 9.88
N ARG A 717 -11.57 -37.19 9.70
CA ARG A 717 -10.96 -38.22 10.55
C ARG A 717 -9.45 -38.19 10.49
N TRP A 718 -8.86 -38.06 9.30
CA TRP A 718 -7.41 -37.90 9.16
C TRP A 718 -6.90 -36.63 9.84
N LEU A 719 -7.53 -35.48 9.59
CA LEU A 719 -7.15 -34.23 10.26
C LEU A 719 -7.21 -34.35 11.79
N ALA A 720 -8.23 -35.04 12.33
CA ALA A 720 -8.36 -35.27 13.76
C ALA A 720 -7.23 -36.15 14.30
N ARG A 721 -6.87 -37.23 13.59
CA ARG A 721 -5.74 -38.10 13.93
C ARG A 721 -4.42 -37.33 13.89
N THR A 722 -4.11 -36.66 12.78
CA THR A 722 -2.88 -35.88 12.60
C THR A 722 -2.75 -34.73 13.59
N ALA A 723 -3.86 -34.09 13.99
CA ALA A 723 -3.80 -33.04 15.01
C ALA A 723 -3.51 -33.59 16.42
N ALA A 724 -4.03 -34.79 16.72
CA ALA A 724 -3.87 -35.45 18.02
C ALA A 724 -2.53 -36.19 18.15
N ASP A 725 -1.98 -36.69 17.05
CA ASP A 725 -0.72 -37.44 17.01
C ASP A 725 0.46 -36.62 17.59
N GLU A 726 1.08 -37.13 18.65
CA GLU A 726 2.18 -36.46 19.35
C GLU A 726 3.52 -36.59 18.64
N ASP A 727 3.69 -37.62 17.80
CA ASP A 727 4.91 -37.89 17.03
C ASP A 727 5.00 -37.01 15.77
N THR A 728 3.91 -36.37 15.37
CA THR A 728 3.86 -35.41 14.25
C THR A 728 4.40 -34.02 14.66
N GLU A 729 5.14 -33.36 13.77
CA GLU A 729 5.64 -31.99 13.98
C GLU A 729 4.51 -30.99 14.34
N LEU A 730 4.75 -30.14 15.36
CA LEU A 730 3.79 -29.16 15.87
C LEU A 730 3.14 -28.28 14.80
N ARG A 731 3.89 -27.90 13.76
CA ARG A 731 3.36 -27.09 12.65
C ARG A 731 2.29 -27.84 11.86
N THR A 732 2.53 -29.11 11.56
CA THR A 732 1.62 -29.98 10.82
C THR A 732 0.37 -30.27 11.64
N ARG A 733 0.53 -30.55 12.94
CA ARG A 733 -0.59 -30.69 13.90
C ARG A 733 -1.45 -29.42 13.95
N ALA A 734 -0.83 -28.25 14.04
CA ALA A 734 -1.53 -26.96 14.08
C ALA A 734 -2.26 -26.65 12.76
N ASP A 735 -1.62 -26.90 11.61
CA ASP A 735 -2.26 -26.77 10.30
C ASP A 735 -3.45 -27.72 10.15
N ALA A 736 -3.37 -28.94 10.69
CA ALA A 736 -4.48 -29.90 10.72
C ALA A 736 -5.63 -29.42 11.62
N ALA A 737 -5.34 -29.01 12.85
CA ALA A 737 -6.32 -28.47 13.80
C ALA A 737 -7.07 -27.24 13.23
N LEU A 738 -6.38 -26.34 12.51
CA LEU A 738 -7.01 -25.17 11.90
C LEU A 738 -8.07 -25.53 10.84
N ARG A 739 -7.93 -26.69 10.20
CA ARG A 739 -8.80 -27.18 9.11
C ARG A 739 -9.91 -28.13 9.58
N LEU A 740 -9.78 -28.62 10.80
CA LEU A 740 -10.76 -29.50 11.42
C LEU A 740 -12.08 -28.75 11.64
N ARG A 741 -13.21 -29.45 11.51
CA ARG A 741 -14.56 -28.89 11.63
C ARG A 741 -15.44 -29.62 12.63
N THR A 742 -14.89 -30.59 13.34
CA THR A 742 -15.55 -31.36 14.42
C THR A 742 -15.40 -30.62 15.75
N PRO A 743 -16.47 -30.03 16.32
CA PRO A 743 -16.37 -29.21 17.53
C PRO A 743 -15.76 -29.94 18.72
N ASP A 744 -16.17 -31.19 18.99
CA ASP A 744 -15.70 -31.93 20.17
C ASP A 744 -14.19 -32.20 20.11
N ALA A 745 -13.68 -32.58 18.94
CA ALA A 745 -12.25 -32.77 18.73
C ALA A 745 -11.48 -31.45 18.85
N LEU A 746 -12.04 -30.33 18.38
CA LEU A 746 -11.44 -28.99 18.54
C LEU A 746 -11.41 -28.55 20.01
N VAL A 747 -12.46 -28.81 20.77
CA VAL A 747 -12.52 -28.51 22.22
C VAL A 747 -11.47 -29.30 22.98
N ARG A 748 -11.35 -30.60 22.71
CA ARG A 748 -10.30 -31.45 23.28
C ARG A 748 -8.90 -30.91 22.98
N LEU A 749 -8.61 -30.62 21.70
CA LEU A 749 -7.33 -30.04 21.28
C LEU A 749 -7.06 -28.66 21.92
N ALA A 750 -8.10 -27.82 22.12
CA ALA A 750 -7.93 -26.52 22.77
C ALA A 750 -7.46 -26.66 24.23
N ARG A 751 -8.02 -27.64 24.95
CA ARG A 751 -7.73 -27.95 26.37
C ARG A 751 -6.38 -28.64 26.55
N GLU A 752 -6.11 -29.69 25.79
CA GLU A 752 -5.05 -30.66 26.09
C GLU A 752 -3.78 -30.44 25.23
N ALA A 753 -3.91 -29.88 24.02
CA ALA A 753 -2.78 -29.85 23.08
C ALA A 753 -1.74 -28.74 23.37
N PRO A 754 -0.51 -28.87 22.83
CA PRO A 754 0.50 -27.82 22.89
C PRO A 754 0.05 -26.50 22.26
N LEU A 755 0.66 -25.39 22.69
CA LEU A 755 0.21 -24.01 22.41
C LEU A 755 -0.10 -23.72 20.92
N PRO A 756 0.73 -24.10 19.92
CA PRO A 756 0.42 -23.84 18.51
C PRO A 756 -0.84 -24.56 18.03
N VAL A 757 -1.04 -25.82 18.46
CA VAL A 757 -2.18 -26.67 18.08
C VAL A 757 -3.46 -26.19 18.75
N ALA A 758 -3.40 -25.87 20.05
CA ALA A 758 -4.54 -25.33 20.77
C ALA A 758 -4.99 -23.96 20.22
N THR A 759 -4.04 -23.09 19.86
CA THR A 759 -4.34 -21.79 19.22
C THR A 759 -5.06 -21.97 17.88
N ALA A 760 -4.60 -22.93 17.07
CA ALA A 760 -5.24 -23.29 15.81
C ALA A 760 -6.63 -23.89 16.01
N ALA A 761 -6.80 -24.77 17.00
CA ALA A 761 -8.08 -25.38 17.33
C ALA A 761 -9.12 -24.35 17.80
N LEU A 762 -8.73 -23.41 18.68
CA LEU A 762 -9.57 -22.30 19.12
C LEU A 762 -10.01 -21.42 17.94
N THR A 763 -9.07 -21.12 17.03
CA THR A 763 -9.36 -20.34 15.81
C THR A 763 -10.38 -21.07 14.94
N ALA A 764 -10.18 -22.37 14.69
CA ALA A 764 -11.12 -23.20 13.91
C ALA A 764 -12.49 -23.32 14.58
N LEU A 765 -12.54 -23.45 15.91
CA LEU A 765 -13.79 -23.48 16.67
C LEU A 765 -14.57 -22.17 16.48
N GLY A 766 -13.86 -21.04 16.44
CA GLY A 766 -14.39 -19.73 16.06
C GLY A 766 -14.92 -19.63 14.63
N GLU A 767 -14.49 -20.49 13.70
CA GLU A 767 -14.93 -20.48 12.30
C GLU A 767 -16.06 -21.50 12.01
N THR A 768 -16.38 -22.41 12.93
CA THR A 768 -17.45 -23.40 12.75
C THR A 768 -18.80 -22.70 12.49
N GLY A 769 -19.50 -23.07 11.41
CA GLY A 769 -20.63 -22.29 10.86
C GLY A 769 -21.90 -22.25 11.72
N GLU A 770 -22.84 -21.35 11.36
CA GLU A 770 -24.12 -21.11 12.06
C GLU A 770 -24.97 -22.38 12.26
N GLY A 771 -24.97 -23.30 11.29
CA GLY A 771 -25.70 -24.57 11.43
C GLY A 771 -25.22 -25.45 12.59
N ALA A 772 -23.95 -25.35 12.99
CA ALA A 772 -23.41 -26.04 14.16
C ALA A 772 -23.67 -25.30 15.48
N LEU A 773 -24.29 -24.12 15.43
CA LEU A 773 -24.69 -23.30 16.58
C LEU A 773 -26.22 -23.33 16.80
N ALA A 774 -26.99 -23.91 15.87
CA ALA A 774 -28.44 -23.83 15.82
C ALA A 774 -29.18 -24.78 16.78
N GLY A 775 -28.46 -25.65 17.51
CA GLY A 775 -29.05 -26.44 18.60
C GLY A 775 -29.26 -25.58 19.85
N ASP A 776 -30.33 -25.85 20.58
CA ASP A 776 -30.68 -25.12 21.82
C ASP A 776 -29.50 -25.21 22.83
N GLY A 777 -29.03 -24.06 23.31
CA GLY A 777 -27.86 -23.95 24.20
C GLY A 777 -26.46 -24.19 23.58
N GLY A 778 -26.34 -24.69 22.34
CA GLY A 778 -25.04 -25.04 21.74
C GLY A 778 -24.11 -23.85 21.47
N ALA A 779 -24.70 -22.70 21.12
CA ALA A 779 -23.96 -21.45 20.96
C ALA A 779 -23.42 -20.90 22.29
N GLU A 780 -24.22 -20.98 23.35
CA GLU A 780 -23.87 -20.51 24.68
C GLU A 780 -22.79 -21.40 25.32
N ALA A 781 -22.92 -22.72 25.19
CA ALA A 781 -21.91 -23.68 25.62
C ALA A 781 -20.56 -23.44 24.92
N ARG A 782 -20.56 -23.21 23.61
CA ARG A 782 -19.34 -22.90 22.85
C ARG A 782 -18.72 -21.56 23.25
N LEU A 783 -19.55 -20.56 23.49
CA LEU A 783 -19.09 -19.25 23.93
C LEU A 783 -18.49 -19.32 25.34
N ARG A 784 -19.11 -20.07 26.26
CA ARG A 784 -18.59 -20.37 27.60
C ARG A 784 -17.25 -21.10 27.53
N GLU A 785 -17.13 -22.12 26.67
CA GLU A 785 -15.86 -22.82 26.44
C GLU A 785 -14.77 -21.86 25.96
N LEU A 786 -15.05 -21.07 24.93
CA LEU A 786 -14.10 -20.09 24.41
C LEU A 786 -13.71 -19.05 25.47
N LEU A 787 -14.66 -18.57 26.27
CA LEU A 787 -14.43 -17.64 27.37
C LEU A 787 -13.53 -18.27 28.45
N GLY A 788 -13.67 -19.55 28.77
CA GLY A 788 -12.77 -20.27 29.69
C GLY A 788 -11.30 -20.21 29.27
N HIS A 789 -11.02 -20.28 27.96
CA HIS A 789 -9.65 -20.19 27.43
C HIS A 789 -9.10 -18.77 27.35
N THR A 790 -9.94 -17.74 27.48
CA THR A 790 -9.46 -16.34 27.43
C THR A 790 -8.56 -16.00 28.62
N GLY A 791 -8.77 -16.67 29.76
CA GLY A 791 -8.02 -16.47 31.01
C GLY A 791 -6.57 -16.96 30.97
N SER A 792 -6.19 -17.78 30.00
CA SER A 792 -4.86 -18.43 29.95
C SER A 792 -3.71 -17.50 29.58
N GLY A 793 -3.99 -16.26 29.18
CA GLY A 793 -2.99 -15.33 28.64
C GLY A 793 -2.33 -15.80 27.33
N GLY A 794 -1.33 -15.05 26.86
CA GLY A 794 -0.48 -15.44 25.72
C GLY A 794 -1.19 -15.61 24.36
N ALA A 795 -0.69 -16.53 23.53
CA ALA A 795 -1.26 -16.79 22.20
C ALA A 795 -2.62 -17.51 22.25
N ARG A 796 -2.79 -18.44 23.20
CA ARG A 796 -4.04 -19.21 23.42
C ARG A 796 -5.20 -18.28 23.75
N GLY A 797 -5.04 -17.41 24.74
CA GLY A 797 -6.07 -16.44 25.13
C GLY A 797 -6.45 -15.50 23.98
N ARG A 798 -5.47 -15.03 23.18
CA ARG A 798 -5.75 -14.19 22.00
C ARG A 798 -6.55 -14.93 20.91
N ALA A 799 -6.26 -16.21 20.65
CA ALA A 799 -7.01 -17.00 19.68
C ALA A 799 -8.42 -17.33 20.15
N ALA A 800 -8.59 -17.74 21.42
CA ALA A 800 -9.90 -17.98 22.03
C ALA A 800 -10.82 -16.76 21.86
N LEU A 801 -10.25 -15.58 22.03
CA LEU A 801 -10.96 -14.32 22.03
C LEU A 801 -11.25 -13.79 20.62
N ALA A 802 -10.35 -14.03 19.66
CA ALA A 802 -10.67 -13.86 18.24
C ALA A 802 -11.84 -14.77 17.82
N ALA A 803 -11.87 -16.00 18.32
CA ALA A 803 -12.97 -16.93 18.12
C ALA A 803 -14.27 -16.46 18.81
N VAL A 804 -14.21 -15.94 20.04
CA VAL A 804 -15.36 -15.31 20.72
C VAL A 804 -15.97 -14.22 19.84
N ARG A 805 -15.16 -13.30 19.29
CA ARG A 805 -15.66 -12.24 18.39
C ARG A 805 -16.33 -12.80 17.15
N SER A 806 -15.74 -13.83 16.54
CA SER A 806 -16.29 -14.48 15.35
C SER A 806 -17.61 -15.20 15.64
N VAL A 807 -17.75 -15.81 16.82
CA VAL A 807 -19.01 -16.43 17.28
C VAL A 807 -20.05 -15.35 17.58
N ALA A 808 -19.70 -14.32 18.35
CA ALA A 808 -20.60 -13.23 18.72
C ALA A 808 -21.19 -12.51 17.49
N ALA A 809 -20.41 -12.34 16.41
CA ALA A 809 -20.90 -11.74 15.16
C ALA A 809 -22.02 -12.54 14.44
N ARG A 810 -22.19 -13.83 14.80
CA ARG A 810 -23.20 -14.76 14.27
C ARG A 810 -24.38 -14.99 15.22
N LEU A 811 -24.31 -14.43 16.42
CA LEU A 811 -25.42 -14.45 17.36
C LEU A 811 -26.32 -13.23 17.16
N PRO A 812 -27.58 -13.29 17.64
CA PRO A 812 -28.39 -12.08 17.80
C PRO A 812 -27.67 -11.05 18.67
N ASP A 813 -27.74 -9.78 18.30
CA ASP A 813 -27.05 -8.67 18.99
C ASP A 813 -27.41 -8.64 20.50
N SER A 814 -28.65 -8.99 20.88
CA SER A 814 -29.07 -9.09 22.29
C SER A 814 -28.30 -10.15 23.08
N THR A 815 -28.14 -11.35 22.51
CA THR A 815 -27.38 -12.45 23.12
C THR A 815 -25.89 -12.10 23.18
N ALA A 816 -25.34 -11.51 22.11
CA ALA A 816 -23.95 -11.05 22.09
C ALA A 816 -23.69 -9.97 23.15
N LEU A 817 -24.61 -9.00 23.31
CA LEU A 817 -24.53 -7.96 24.32
C LEU A 817 -24.54 -8.54 25.74
N ALA A 818 -25.48 -9.43 26.04
CA ALA A 818 -25.59 -10.03 27.36
C ALA A 818 -24.30 -10.76 27.77
N VAL A 819 -23.74 -11.56 26.86
CA VAL A 819 -22.55 -12.36 27.17
C VAL A 819 -21.28 -11.51 27.21
N LEU A 820 -21.08 -10.62 26.25
CA LEU A 820 -19.89 -9.75 26.23
C LEU A 820 -19.91 -8.71 27.36
N GLY A 821 -21.10 -8.20 27.71
CA GLY A 821 -21.33 -7.28 28.83
C GLY A 821 -21.01 -7.91 30.18
N ALA A 822 -21.47 -9.15 30.40
CA ALA A 822 -21.10 -9.93 31.58
C ALA A 822 -19.57 -10.18 31.64
N ALA A 823 -18.97 -10.62 30.53
CA ALA A 823 -17.53 -10.90 30.47
C ALA A 823 -16.66 -9.65 30.66
N ALA A 824 -17.11 -8.46 30.26
CA ALA A 824 -16.39 -7.21 30.48
C ALA A 824 -16.46 -6.71 31.93
N ARG A 825 -17.54 -7.06 32.66
CA ARG A 825 -17.78 -6.68 34.06
C ARG A 825 -17.21 -7.67 35.08
N ASP A 826 -16.94 -8.91 34.67
CA ASP A 826 -16.38 -9.94 35.56
C ASP A 826 -14.94 -9.61 35.98
N THR A 827 -14.79 -8.97 37.12
CA THR A 827 -13.49 -8.57 37.67
C THR A 827 -12.62 -9.75 38.10
N ASN A 828 -13.20 -10.94 38.27
CA ASN A 828 -12.47 -12.17 38.58
C ASN A 828 -11.83 -12.78 37.32
N ALA A 829 -12.27 -12.39 36.12
CA ALA A 829 -11.67 -12.81 34.87
C ALA A 829 -10.36 -12.07 34.55
N SER A 830 -9.53 -12.70 33.70
CA SER A 830 -8.24 -12.10 33.29
C SER A 830 -8.43 -10.74 32.60
N VAL A 831 -7.48 -9.83 32.83
CA VAL A 831 -7.46 -8.49 32.22
C VAL A 831 -7.50 -8.56 30.68
N GLY A 832 -6.83 -9.56 30.08
CA GLY A 832 -6.82 -9.76 28.63
C GLY A 832 -8.21 -10.07 28.06
N SER A 833 -8.94 -10.98 28.71
CA SER A 833 -10.32 -11.35 28.36
C SER A 833 -11.23 -10.13 28.37
N ARG A 834 -11.24 -9.39 29.50
CA ARG A 834 -12.07 -8.19 29.69
C ARG A 834 -11.77 -7.10 28.68
N LYS A 835 -10.49 -6.81 28.39
CA LYS A 835 -10.08 -5.80 27.39
C LYS A 835 -10.67 -6.06 26.01
N GLU A 836 -10.83 -7.32 25.64
CA GLU A 836 -11.29 -7.68 24.30
C GLU A 836 -12.77 -7.94 24.25
N ALA A 837 -13.40 -8.36 25.36
CA ALA A 837 -14.84 -8.22 25.53
C ALA A 837 -15.24 -6.74 25.36
N ALA A 838 -14.52 -5.81 25.98
CA ALA A 838 -14.70 -4.37 25.76
C ALA A 838 -14.52 -3.93 24.30
N ARG A 839 -13.52 -4.47 23.58
CA ARG A 839 -13.33 -4.19 22.14
C ARG A 839 -14.49 -4.74 21.30
N ALA A 840 -14.94 -5.96 21.59
CA ALA A 840 -16.06 -6.60 20.90
C ALA A 840 -17.38 -5.87 21.15
N LEU A 841 -17.64 -5.44 22.39
CA LEU A 841 -18.76 -4.55 22.74
C LEU A 841 -18.68 -3.23 21.97
N GLY A 842 -17.47 -2.67 21.82
CA GLY A 842 -17.23 -1.46 21.04
C GLY A 842 -17.64 -1.58 19.56
N GLU A 843 -17.58 -2.80 19.00
CA GLU A 843 -18.05 -3.07 17.64
C GLU A 843 -19.56 -3.14 17.51
N LEU A 844 -20.29 -3.39 18.60
CA LEU A 844 -21.75 -3.34 18.64
C LEU A 844 -22.22 -1.89 18.71
N THR A 845 -23.41 -1.65 18.15
CA THR A 845 -23.96 -0.31 17.96
C THR A 845 -25.29 -0.14 18.70
N GLY A 846 -25.65 1.11 18.99
CA GLY A 846 -26.89 1.47 19.70
C GLY A 846 -26.70 1.75 21.20
N GLU A 847 -27.77 2.22 21.83
CA GLU A 847 -27.78 2.65 23.24
C GLU A 847 -27.54 1.50 24.22
N ALA A 848 -27.99 0.27 23.90
CA ALA A 848 -27.73 -0.90 24.74
C ALA A 848 -26.23 -1.23 24.83
N ALA A 849 -25.50 -1.15 23.71
CA ALA A 849 -24.05 -1.35 23.70
C ALA A 849 -23.32 -0.25 24.48
N LEU A 850 -23.76 1.01 24.35
CA LEU A 850 -23.21 2.13 25.12
C LEU A 850 -23.44 1.92 26.63
N ARG A 851 -24.65 1.50 27.04
CA ARG A 851 -24.95 1.19 28.44
C ARG A 851 -24.05 0.09 29.00
N GLU A 852 -23.82 -0.99 28.27
CA GLU A 852 -22.90 -2.06 28.72
C GLU A 852 -21.44 -1.57 28.79
N LEU A 853 -20.99 -0.73 27.84
CA LEU A 853 -19.65 -0.12 27.91
C LEU A 853 -19.49 0.80 29.13
N CYS A 854 -20.51 1.60 29.44
CA CYS A 854 -20.53 2.45 30.64
C CYS A 854 -20.60 1.61 31.91
N ALA A 855 -21.45 0.59 31.98
CA ALA A 855 -21.54 -0.30 33.12
C ALA A 855 -20.24 -1.07 33.38
N ALA A 856 -19.54 -1.48 32.32
CA ALA A 856 -18.21 -2.09 32.42
C ALA A 856 -17.11 -1.11 32.84
N TRP A 857 -17.27 0.19 32.54
CA TRP A 857 -16.37 1.25 33.02
C TRP A 857 -16.59 1.53 34.50
N ASP A 858 -17.86 1.58 34.93
CA ASP A 858 -18.29 1.90 36.29
C ASP A 858 -18.15 0.69 37.26
N ALA A 859 -17.71 -0.49 36.76
CA ALA A 859 -17.55 -1.69 37.57
C ALA A 859 -16.49 -1.50 38.68
N PRO A 860 -16.82 -1.75 39.97
CA PRO A 860 -15.87 -1.63 41.07
C PRO A 860 -14.66 -2.53 40.88
N GLY A 861 -13.45 -2.02 41.11
CA GLY A 861 -12.21 -2.80 40.94
C GLY A 861 -11.80 -3.07 39.48
N GLN A 862 -12.35 -2.33 38.51
CA GLN A 862 -11.97 -2.49 37.11
C GLN A 862 -10.51 -2.08 36.86
N HIS A 863 -9.73 -2.98 36.25
CA HIS A 863 -8.30 -2.77 36.03
C HIS A 863 -8.03 -1.64 35.00
N GLY A 864 -7.01 -0.80 35.24
CA GLY A 864 -6.69 0.38 34.39
C GLY A 864 -6.51 0.05 32.90
N ASP A 865 -5.87 -1.07 32.57
CA ASP A 865 -5.75 -1.55 31.18
C ASP A 865 -7.09 -1.90 30.50
N VAL A 866 -8.09 -2.37 31.25
CA VAL A 866 -9.45 -2.63 30.76
C VAL A 866 -10.17 -1.30 30.55
N ARG A 867 -10.09 -0.38 31.52
CA ARG A 867 -10.59 0.99 31.39
C ARG A 867 -10.00 1.67 30.16
N ALA A 868 -8.69 1.56 29.92
CA ALA A 868 -8.05 2.09 28.72
C ALA A 868 -8.62 1.48 27.42
N ALA A 869 -8.98 0.18 27.41
CA ALA A 869 -9.63 -0.43 26.25
C ALA A 869 -11.06 0.09 26.03
N LEU A 870 -11.84 0.26 27.11
CA LEU A 870 -13.17 0.86 27.11
C LEU A 870 -13.11 2.34 26.65
N ALA A 871 -12.16 3.11 27.16
CA ALA A 871 -11.93 4.51 26.82
C ALA A 871 -11.80 4.71 25.31
N ARG A 872 -11.04 3.86 24.62
CA ARG A 872 -10.91 3.94 23.15
C ARG A 872 -12.24 3.79 22.42
N GLN A 873 -13.16 3.00 22.96
CA GLN A 873 -14.50 2.82 22.37
C GLN A 873 -15.40 4.02 22.70
N LEU A 874 -15.29 4.56 23.92
CA LEU A 874 -16.07 5.70 24.41
C LEU A 874 -15.68 7.02 23.73
N VAL A 875 -14.41 7.22 23.36
CA VAL A 875 -13.94 8.41 22.63
C VAL A 875 -14.72 8.63 21.33
N SER A 876 -15.07 7.57 20.61
CA SER A 876 -15.89 7.68 19.39
C SER A 876 -17.34 8.14 19.63
N ARG A 877 -17.76 8.17 20.90
CA ARG A 877 -19.09 8.49 21.41
C ARG A 877 -19.05 9.67 22.40
N ILE A 878 -18.00 10.50 22.36
CA ILE A 878 -17.76 11.59 23.33
C ILE A 878 -18.92 12.59 23.43
N ALA A 879 -19.66 12.82 22.32
CA ALA A 879 -20.81 13.70 22.29
C ALA A 879 -22.04 13.14 23.02
N ARG A 880 -22.00 11.91 23.54
CA ARG A 880 -23.10 11.30 24.28
C ARG A 880 -23.05 11.72 25.75
N PRO A 881 -24.23 11.96 26.39
CA PRO A 881 -24.28 12.38 27.79
C PRO A 881 -23.53 11.41 28.71
N GLY A 882 -22.74 11.93 29.66
CA GLY A 882 -22.03 11.14 30.66
C GLY A 882 -20.72 10.51 30.19
N VAL A 883 -20.35 10.60 28.91
CA VAL A 883 -19.13 9.99 28.38
C VAL A 883 -17.91 10.87 28.65
N ALA A 884 -18.01 12.18 28.39
CA ALA A 884 -16.92 13.11 28.60
C ALA A 884 -16.50 13.17 30.07
N GLU A 885 -17.48 13.21 30.99
CA GLU A 885 -17.26 13.25 32.44
C GLU A 885 -16.51 12.00 32.93
N ARG A 886 -16.91 10.81 32.45
CA ARG A 886 -16.23 9.54 32.77
C ARG A 886 -14.78 9.53 32.30
N LEU A 887 -14.53 9.99 31.07
CA LEU A 887 -13.18 10.03 30.52
C LEU A 887 -12.29 11.06 31.24
N THR A 888 -12.84 12.22 31.60
CA THR A 888 -12.16 13.23 32.42
C THR A 888 -11.81 12.66 33.80
N ALA A 889 -12.73 11.98 34.48
CA ALA A 889 -12.47 11.39 35.80
C ALA A 889 -11.37 10.30 35.78
N GLY A 890 -11.19 9.59 34.65
CA GLY A 890 -10.14 8.59 34.49
C GLY A 890 -8.82 9.10 33.90
N ILE A 891 -8.75 10.35 33.44
CA ILE A 891 -7.66 10.81 32.56
C ILE A 891 -6.28 10.84 33.24
N ALA A 892 -6.25 10.98 34.57
CA ALA A 892 -5.00 11.00 35.33
C ALA A 892 -4.19 9.69 35.19
N GLU A 893 -4.86 8.56 34.93
CA GLU A 893 -4.20 7.28 34.69
C GLU A 893 -3.46 7.27 33.33
N PRO A 894 -2.14 6.99 33.29
CA PRO A 894 -1.36 7.04 32.04
C PRO A 894 -1.89 6.15 30.91
N ALA A 895 -2.43 4.97 31.24
CA ALA A 895 -3.00 4.04 30.27
C ALA A 895 -4.27 4.61 29.61
N ILE A 896 -5.12 5.26 30.40
CA ILE A 896 -6.35 5.93 29.94
C ILE A 896 -5.99 7.17 29.14
N ARG A 897 -5.09 8.04 29.63
CA ARG A 897 -4.60 9.21 28.87
C ARG A 897 -4.09 8.85 27.48
N THR A 898 -3.27 7.80 27.38
CA THR A 898 -2.74 7.30 26.10
C THR A 898 -3.83 6.78 25.17
N ALA A 899 -4.90 6.21 25.74
CA ALA A 899 -6.06 5.72 24.99
C ALA A 899 -7.00 6.85 24.55
N VAL A 900 -7.18 7.88 25.37
CA VAL A 900 -8.14 8.97 25.19
C VAL A 900 -7.60 10.09 24.33
N VAL A 901 -6.29 10.39 24.41
CA VAL A 901 -5.63 11.48 23.68
C VAL A 901 -4.75 10.91 22.55
N PRO A 902 -5.32 10.29 21.49
CA PRO A 902 -4.52 9.76 20.40
C PRO A 902 -3.85 10.91 19.66
N ARG A 903 -2.57 10.73 19.33
CA ARG A 903 -1.78 11.66 18.48
C ARG A 903 -2.29 11.79 17.03
N ALA A 904 -3.44 11.20 16.68
CA ALA A 904 -3.99 11.18 15.32
C ALA A 904 -5.50 11.48 15.26
N ALA A 905 -5.84 12.61 14.62
CA ALA A 905 -7.17 13.18 14.37
C ALA A 905 -8.23 12.26 13.72
N LEU A 906 -7.82 11.09 13.23
CA LEU A 906 -8.65 10.23 12.37
C LEU A 906 -9.28 9.05 13.10
N THR A 907 -9.23 9.07 14.43
CA THR A 907 -9.79 8.03 15.32
C THR A 907 -11.20 8.36 15.81
N VAL A 908 -11.59 9.64 15.76
CA VAL A 908 -12.92 10.14 16.15
C VAL A 908 -13.76 10.38 14.89
N PRO A 909 -15.03 9.90 14.85
CA PRO A 909 -15.95 10.19 13.76
C PRO A 909 -16.11 11.70 13.51
N PHE A 910 -16.30 12.11 12.25
CA PHE A 910 -16.41 13.53 11.86
C PHE A 910 -17.41 14.32 12.73
N GLU A 911 -18.58 13.74 12.98
CA GLU A 911 -19.66 14.33 13.79
C GLU A 911 -19.26 14.56 15.26
N ALA A 912 -18.35 13.75 15.79
CA ALA A 912 -17.89 13.84 17.17
C ALA A 912 -16.62 14.70 17.33
N ARG A 913 -16.05 15.24 16.23
CA ARG A 913 -14.78 15.99 16.28
C ARG A 913 -14.91 17.31 17.04
N ALA A 914 -16.03 18.02 16.90
CA ALA A 914 -16.28 19.27 17.63
C ALA A 914 -16.32 19.00 19.15
N ALA A 915 -17.20 18.10 19.59
CA ALA A 915 -17.29 17.69 21.00
C ALA A 915 -15.96 17.14 21.55
N TYR A 916 -15.18 16.44 20.73
CA TYR A 916 -13.85 15.98 21.12
C TYR A 916 -12.84 17.13 21.25
N GLY A 917 -12.91 18.14 20.38
CA GLY A 917 -12.15 19.39 20.51
C GLY A 917 -12.48 20.12 21.80
N ASP A 918 -13.77 20.26 22.12
CA ASP A 918 -14.25 20.88 23.37
C ASP A 918 -13.75 20.11 24.60
N PHE A 919 -13.81 18.78 24.54
CA PHE A 919 -13.26 17.90 25.57
C PHE A 919 -11.76 18.12 25.78
N LEU A 920 -10.95 18.22 24.71
CA LEU A 920 -9.52 18.52 24.84
C LEU A 920 -9.27 19.92 25.42
N THR A 921 -10.04 20.93 25.00
CA THR A 921 -9.97 22.29 25.54
C THR A 921 -10.27 22.29 27.05
N GLY A 922 -11.29 21.53 27.49
CA GLY A 922 -11.61 21.34 28.91
C GLY A 922 -10.46 20.70 29.69
N LEU A 923 -9.84 19.65 29.15
CA LEU A 923 -8.70 18.97 29.80
C LEU A 923 -7.51 19.91 30.07
N ILE A 924 -7.26 20.89 29.20
CA ILE A 924 -6.15 21.86 29.39
C ILE A 924 -6.38 22.70 30.66
N ARG A 925 -7.65 23.05 30.95
CA ARG A 925 -8.01 23.86 32.11
C ARG A 925 -8.03 23.04 33.41
N THR A 926 -8.71 21.89 33.39
CA THR A 926 -9.12 21.21 34.63
C THR A 926 -8.33 19.95 34.98
N ALA A 927 -7.51 19.40 34.08
CA ALA A 927 -6.81 18.13 34.32
C ALA A 927 -5.44 18.31 35.02
N ASP A 928 -4.83 17.20 35.40
CA ASP A 928 -3.44 17.13 35.86
C ASP A 928 -2.45 17.54 34.76
N ASP A 929 -1.23 17.91 35.15
CA ASP A 929 -0.23 18.47 34.22
C ASP A 929 0.12 17.54 33.05
N ALA A 930 0.23 16.23 33.28
CA ALA A 930 0.56 15.29 32.23
C ALA A 930 -0.59 15.15 31.21
N SER A 931 -1.84 15.25 31.66
CA SER A 931 -3.04 15.27 30.82
C SER A 931 -3.18 16.58 30.04
N ALA A 932 -2.92 17.72 30.68
CA ALA A 932 -2.90 19.03 30.03
C ALA A 932 -1.82 19.10 28.93
N GLU A 933 -0.60 18.60 29.18
CA GLU A 933 0.47 18.53 28.17
C GLU A 933 0.06 17.71 26.94
N ALA A 934 -0.55 16.54 27.17
CA ALA A 934 -1.03 15.66 26.12
C ALA A 934 -2.16 16.32 25.31
N ALA A 935 -3.12 16.97 25.99
CA ALA A 935 -4.23 17.68 25.37
C ALA A 935 -3.72 18.85 24.51
N CYS A 936 -2.84 19.71 25.05
CA CYS A 936 -2.16 20.78 24.31
C CYS A 936 -1.55 20.25 23.01
N THR A 937 -0.77 19.17 23.09
CA THR A 937 -0.08 18.59 21.93
C THR A 937 -1.03 18.05 20.86
N ALA A 938 -2.20 17.53 21.25
CA ALA A 938 -3.17 16.97 20.33
C ALA A 938 -4.10 18.02 19.71
N LEU A 939 -4.41 19.09 20.44
CA LEU A 939 -5.45 20.08 20.15
C LEU A 939 -5.45 20.63 18.71
N PRO A 940 -4.31 20.98 18.07
CA PRO A 940 -4.32 21.56 16.72
C PRO A 940 -4.77 20.60 15.61
N GLY A 941 -4.85 19.31 15.92
CA GLY A 941 -5.45 18.32 15.01
C GLY A 941 -6.97 18.29 15.04
N TRP A 942 -7.62 18.98 15.99
CA TRP A 942 -9.03 18.80 16.33
C TRP A 942 -9.86 20.09 16.27
N VAL A 943 -9.24 21.24 16.57
CA VAL A 943 -9.90 22.55 16.49
C VAL A 943 -9.41 23.35 15.28
N PRO A 944 -10.27 24.14 14.63
CA PRO A 944 -9.85 25.03 13.56
C PRO A 944 -8.91 26.13 14.11
N PRO A 945 -8.00 26.66 13.28
CA PRO A 945 -7.24 27.85 13.65
C PRO A 945 -8.18 29.02 13.96
N GLY A 946 -7.90 29.78 15.02
CA GLY A 946 -8.71 30.92 15.47
C GLY A 946 -9.86 30.57 16.41
N ALA A 947 -10.04 29.31 16.82
CA ALA A 947 -11.08 28.94 17.78
C ALA A 947 -10.83 29.61 19.15
N SER A 948 -11.71 30.54 19.55
CA SER A 948 -11.53 31.39 20.75
C SER A 948 -11.30 30.56 22.01
N ASP A 949 -12.20 29.62 22.33
CA ASP A 949 -12.11 28.83 23.57
C ASP A 949 -10.80 28.05 23.69
N ALA A 950 -10.32 27.50 22.58
CA ALA A 950 -9.07 26.75 22.50
C ALA A 950 -7.85 27.67 22.65
N LEU A 951 -7.92 28.87 22.07
CA LEU A 951 -6.88 29.89 22.23
C LEU A 951 -6.84 30.40 23.66
N ASP A 952 -7.98 30.68 24.26
CA ASP A 952 -8.09 31.16 25.64
C ASP A 952 -7.48 30.14 26.62
N ALA A 953 -7.80 28.85 26.47
CA ALA A 953 -7.22 27.79 27.29
C ALA A 953 -5.69 27.69 27.15
N VAL A 954 -5.16 27.79 25.93
CA VAL A 954 -3.71 27.75 25.68
C VAL A 954 -3.01 29.02 26.20
N THR A 955 -3.65 30.18 26.07
CA THR A 955 -3.13 31.46 26.55
C THR A 955 -3.12 31.57 28.06
N GLU A 956 -4.12 31.00 28.74
CA GLU A 956 -4.14 30.85 30.19
C GLU A 956 -2.91 30.08 30.67
N VAL A 957 -2.57 28.95 30.04
CA VAL A 957 -1.35 28.19 30.32
C VAL A 957 -0.08 28.98 30.00
N MET A 958 -0.05 29.70 28.87
CA MET A 958 1.13 30.49 28.46
C MET A 958 1.40 31.66 29.39
N SER A 959 0.34 32.26 29.94
CA SER A 959 0.38 33.41 30.84
C SER A 959 0.46 33.00 32.31
N GLY A 960 0.16 31.75 32.68
CA GLY A 960 0.23 31.26 34.05
C GLY A 960 1.61 30.72 34.44
N THR A 961 2.01 30.93 35.69
CA THR A 961 3.23 30.33 36.29
C THR A 961 2.93 29.08 37.13
N GLU A 962 1.65 28.75 37.32
CA GLU A 962 1.21 27.64 38.18
C GLU A 962 1.49 26.26 37.56
N ARG A 963 1.51 26.18 36.23
CA ARG A 963 1.76 24.94 35.48
C ARG A 963 3.26 24.77 35.20
N PRO A 964 3.78 23.53 35.21
CA PRO A 964 5.19 23.24 34.96
C PRO A 964 5.61 23.57 33.53
N LEU A 965 6.92 23.75 33.34
CA LEU A 965 7.51 24.19 32.07
C LEU A 965 7.21 23.25 30.89
N THR A 966 6.96 21.96 31.13
CA THR A 966 6.62 20.99 30.07
C THR A 966 5.26 21.29 29.43
N VAL A 967 4.23 21.57 30.23
CA VAL A 967 2.88 21.94 29.79
C VAL A 967 2.92 23.28 29.06
N TRP A 968 3.65 24.25 29.62
CA TRP A 968 3.87 25.55 28.98
C TRP A 968 4.55 25.41 27.61
N ARG A 969 5.63 24.62 27.50
CA ARG A 969 6.29 24.36 26.21
C ARG A 969 5.36 23.68 25.20
N ALA A 970 4.49 22.77 25.65
CA ALA A 970 3.49 22.16 24.78
C ALA A 970 2.48 23.19 24.26
N ALA A 971 1.98 24.07 25.13
CA ALA A 971 1.08 25.17 24.78
C ALA A 971 1.73 26.13 23.77
N VAL A 972 2.95 26.62 24.04
CA VAL A 972 3.69 27.53 23.15
C VAL A 972 3.93 26.91 21.78
N ARG A 973 4.36 25.63 21.73
CA ARG A 973 4.57 24.92 20.46
C ARG A 973 3.32 24.83 19.61
N GLN A 974 2.16 24.66 20.23
CA GLN A 974 0.89 24.51 19.52
C GLN A 974 0.18 25.83 19.26
N PHE A 975 0.45 26.89 20.04
CA PHE A 975 -0.13 28.22 19.85
C PHE A 975 0.08 28.74 18.42
N GLY A 976 1.27 28.61 17.86
CA GLY A 976 1.54 29.04 16.47
C GLY A 976 0.72 28.28 15.41
N VAL A 977 0.20 27.10 15.72
CA VAL A 977 -0.71 26.34 14.84
C VAL A 977 -2.17 26.74 15.06
N LEU A 978 -2.54 27.06 16.30
CA LEU A 978 -3.91 27.40 16.71
C LEU A 978 -4.28 28.86 16.44
N ALA A 979 -3.34 29.80 16.61
CA ALA A 979 -3.58 31.24 16.56
C ALA A 979 -4.15 31.72 15.22
N GLY A 980 -3.69 31.15 14.10
CA GLY A 980 -4.03 31.66 12.77
C GLY A 980 -3.78 33.17 12.65
N ASP A 981 -4.63 33.89 11.90
CA ASP A 981 -4.57 35.35 11.80
C ASP A 981 -5.13 36.08 13.05
N ALA A 982 -5.95 35.39 13.86
CA ALA A 982 -6.68 35.96 14.99
C ALA A 982 -5.83 36.06 16.28
N GLY A 983 -4.86 35.17 16.48
CA GLY A 983 -4.11 35.08 17.74
C GLY A 983 -3.01 36.14 17.94
N ARG A 984 -2.93 37.17 17.09
CA ARG A 984 -1.96 38.26 17.23
C ARG A 984 -2.17 39.08 18.49
N GLU A 985 -3.42 39.46 18.77
CA GLU A 985 -3.75 40.25 19.95
C GLU A 985 -3.46 39.44 21.21
N THR A 986 -3.83 38.16 21.19
CA THR A 986 -3.54 37.19 22.24
C THR A 986 -2.04 36.99 22.48
N LEU A 987 -1.23 36.94 21.41
CA LEU A 987 0.23 36.87 21.52
C LEU A 987 0.80 38.14 22.18
N ARG A 988 0.36 39.32 21.73
CA ARG A 988 0.80 40.59 22.31
C ARG A 988 0.43 40.70 23.78
N ASP A 989 -0.78 40.26 24.15
CA ASP A 989 -1.22 40.24 25.53
C ASP A 989 -0.37 39.29 26.38
N THR A 990 -0.05 38.10 25.86
CA THR A 990 0.85 37.15 26.54
C THR A 990 2.26 37.73 26.72
N LEU A 991 2.83 38.34 25.67
CA LEU A 991 4.13 39.01 25.73
C LEU A 991 4.13 40.14 26.75
N ARG A 992 3.06 40.95 26.78
CA ARG A 992 2.87 42.03 27.74
C ARG A 992 2.83 41.49 29.18
N ARG A 993 2.04 40.44 29.45
CA ARG A 993 1.94 39.80 30.78
C ARG A 993 3.26 39.16 31.23
N LEU A 994 3.99 38.49 30.32
CA LEU A 994 5.31 37.92 30.64
C LEU A 994 6.34 39.02 30.91
N ARG A 995 6.30 40.12 30.14
CA ARG A 995 7.14 41.31 30.35
C ARG A 995 6.85 42.00 31.67
N GLU A 996 5.57 42.22 32.01
CA GLU A 996 5.16 42.85 33.29
C GLU A 996 5.63 42.04 34.50
N ARG A 997 5.78 40.72 34.35
CA ARG A 997 6.33 39.84 35.39
C ARG A 997 7.85 39.70 35.36
N ALA A 998 8.48 39.92 34.20
CA ALA A 998 9.93 39.99 34.09
C ALA A 998 10.39 41.38 34.57
N CYS A 999 10.49 41.56 35.90
CA CYS A 999 10.93 42.83 36.47
C CYS A 999 12.35 43.18 35.98
N PRO A 1000 12.64 44.46 35.65
CA PRO A 1000 14.00 44.87 35.32
C PRO A 1000 14.90 44.66 36.54
N TYR A 1001 16.01 43.97 36.32
CA TYR A 1001 17.12 43.85 37.25
C TYR A 1001 17.44 45.22 37.88
N GLY A 1002 17.06 45.47 39.14
CA GLY A 1002 17.38 46.73 39.82
C GLY A 1002 16.47 47.25 40.95
N ALA A 1003 15.28 46.69 41.19
CA ALA A 1003 14.46 47.13 42.34
C ALA A 1003 14.82 46.32 43.60
N ALA A 1004 15.70 46.89 44.43
CA ALA A 1004 16.02 46.37 45.75
C ALA A 1004 14.78 46.41 46.63
N ASP A 1005 14.12 45.25 46.82
CA ASP A 1005 13.21 45.07 47.93
C ASP A 1005 13.15 43.62 48.43
N THR A 1006 13.02 43.50 49.74
CA THR A 1006 13.57 42.46 50.63
C THR A 1006 12.79 41.14 50.70
N ALA A 1007 11.90 40.86 49.74
CA ALA A 1007 11.23 39.55 49.59
C ALA A 1007 11.97 38.64 48.58
N ALA A 1008 13.30 38.53 48.74
CA ALA A 1008 14.24 38.23 47.65
C ALA A 1008 14.22 36.80 47.08
N GLY A 1009 13.81 35.76 47.82
CA GLY A 1009 13.92 34.38 47.35
C GLY A 1009 12.90 33.99 46.27
N ALA A 1010 11.60 34.05 46.62
CA ALA A 1010 10.51 33.61 45.74
C ALA A 1010 10.25 34.56 44.55
N ARG A 1011 10.67 35.84 44.65
CA ARG A 1011 10.57 36.83 43.58
C ARG A 1011 11.62 36.58 42.48
N THR A 1012 12.87 36.32 42.88
CA THR A 1012 13.98 36.08 41.95
C THR A 1012 13.77 34.83 41.09
N GLU A 1013 13.20 33.75 41.64
CA GLU A 1013 12.88 32.54 40.87
C GLU A 1013 11.74 32.74 39.87
N ARG A 1014 10.69 33.48 40.25
CA ARG A 1014 9.56 33.82 39.36
C ARG A 1014 9.99 34.74 38.23
N ASP A 1015 10.82 35.73 38.52
CA ASP A 1015 11.36 36.67 37.53
C ASP A 1015 12.27 35.92 36.54
N ALA A 1016 13.15 35.05 37.04
CA ALA A 1016 14.00 34.20 36.20
C ALA A 1016 13.16 33.23 35.33
N ASP A 1017 12.04 32.71 35.83
CA ASP A 1017 11.13 31.87 35.05
C ASP A 1017 10.39 32.63 33.95
N ALA A 1018 9.89 33.84 34.25
CA ALA A 1018 9.27 34.72 33.26
C ALA A 1018 10.25 35.08 32.13
N VAL A 1019 11.51 35.38 32.48
CA VAL A 1019 12.59 35.65 31.52
C VAL A 1019 12.91 34.42 30.66
N ARG A 1020 13.00 33.22 31.26
CA ARG A 1020 13.21 31.97 30.51
C ARG A 1020 12.05 31.68 29.55
N ARG A 1021 10.80 31.83 30.02
CA ARG A 1021 9.59 31.64 29.20
C ARG A 1021 9.52 32.64 28.05
N LEU A 1022 9.87 33.90 28.28
CA LEU A 1022 9.94 34.90 27.21
C LEU A 1022 10.98 34.53 26.15
N ALA A 1023 12.17 34.07 26.56
CA ALA A 1023 13.22 33.62 25.64
C ALA A 1023 12.82 32.35 24.85
N ASP A 1024 12.25 31.34 25.51
CA ASP A 1024 11.77 30.10 24.87
C ASP A 1024 10.61 30.40 23.89
N LEU A 1025 9.69 31.32 24.24
CA LEU A 1025 8.60 31.76 23.37
C LEU A 1025 9.13 32.47 22.12
N ALA A 1026 10.15 33.33 22.29
CA ALA A 1026 10.79 34.01 21.17
C ALA A 1026 11.44 33.03 20.18
N ALA A 1027 12.19 32.06 20.70
CA ALA A 1027 12.79 31.01 19.87
C ALA A 1027 11.70 30.27 19.07
N GLU A 1028 10.57 29.96 19.69
CA GLU A 1028 9.54 29.14 19.05
C GLU A 1028 8.68 29.90 18.03
N ILE A 1029 8.43 31.20 18.24
CA ILE A 1029 7.78 32.05 17.23
C ILE A 1029 8.69 32.24 16.02
N VAL A 1030 10.00 32.41 16.24
CA VAL A 1030 10.98 32.46 15.16
C VAL A 1030 10.97 31.15 14.40
N HIS A 1031 10.93 29.99 15.07
CA HIS A 1031 11.03 28.68 14.42
C HIS A 1031 9.73 28.20 13.77
N ASN A 1032 8.57 28.48 14.34
CA ASN A 1032 7.30 27.85 13.99
C ASN A 1032 6.16 28.82 13.67
N GLY A 1033 6.40 30.13 13.68
CA GLY A 1033 5.40 31.14 13.32
C GLY A 1033 4.79 30.90 11.92
N ARG A 1034 3.45 30.91 11.85
CA ARG A 1034 2.64 30.79 10.62
C ARG A 1034 1.95 32.13 10.33
N GLY A 1035 1.51 32.36 9.08
CA GLY A 1035 0.89 33.62 8.63
C GLY A 1035 1.60 34.21 7.41
N SER A 1036 1.12 35.35 6.89
CA SER A 1036 1.79 36.07 5.80
C SER A 1036 3.18 36.60 6.24
N PRO A 1037 4.13 36.82 5.31
CA PRO A 1037 5.45 37.35 5.64
C PRO A 1037 5.38 38.67 6.44
N ALA A 1038 4.46 39.56 6.05
CA ALA A 1038 4.23 40.83 6.76
C ALA A 1038 3.69 40.62 8.18
N GLN A 1039 2.78 39.64 8.37
CA GLN A 1039 2.29 39.34 9.70
C GLN A 1039 3.39 38.76 10.60
N GLN A 1040 4.15 37.80 10.09
CA GLN A 1040 5.26 37.19 10.82
C GLN A 1040 6.33 38.22 11.19
N ALA A 1041 6.62 39.19 10.32
CA ALA A 1041 7.56 40.27 10.62
C ALA A 1041 7.07 41.14 11.79
N ALA A 1042 5.80 41.54 11.79
CA ALA A 1042 5.22 42.36 12.86
C ALA A 1042 5.15 41.61 14.21
N ASP A 1043 4.82 40.31 14.19
CA ASP A 1043 4.76 39.51 15.42
C ASP A 1043 6.16 39.30 16.01
N ARG A 1044 7.17 39.06 15.17
CA ARG A 1044 8.57 38.96 15.59
C ARG A 1044 9.13 40.29 16.08
N ALA A 1045 8.73 41.43 15.49
CA ALA A 1045 9.10 42.75 15.98
C ALA A 1045 8.56 42.98 17.41
N ALA A 1046 7.31 42.60 17.68
CA ALA A 1046 6.74 42.68 19.03
C ALA A 1046 7.50 41.80 20.03
N VAL A 1047 7.98 40.62 19.62
CA VAL A 1047 8.84 39.75 20.44
C VAL A 1047 10.18 40.41 20.72
N VAL A 1048 10.83 41.03 19.71
CA VAL A 1048 12.10 41.74 19.87
C VAL A 1048 11.95 42.86 20.91
N GLU A 1049 10.90 43.67 20.81
CA GLU A 1049 10.66 44.76 21.77
C GLU A 1049 10.36 44.24 23.19
N ALA A 1050 9.64 43.12 23.32
CA ALA A 1050 9.42 42.48 24.61
C ALA A 1050 10.73 41.97 25.24
N LEU A 1051 11.62 41.35 24.44
CA LEU A 1051 12.93 40.90 24.89
C LEU A 1051 13.83 42.08 25.31
N LEU A 1052 13.79 43.19 24.58
CA LEU A 1052 14.56 44.40 24.93
C LEU A 1052 14.08 45.02 26.23
N ALA A 1053 12.77 45.13 26.41
CA ALA A 1053 12.19 45.63 27.66
C ALA A 1053 12.53 44.73 28.86
N ALA A 1054 12.72 43.42 28.64
CA ALA A 1054 13.19 42.47 29.66
C ALA A 1054 14.73 42.40 29.80
N GLY A 1055 15.49 43.26 29.12
CA GLY A 1055 16.95 43.30 29.19
C GLY A 1055 17.68 42.19 28.41
N LEU A 1056 16.98 41.34 27.66
CA LEU A 1056 17.52 40.19 26.91
C LEU A 1056 18.07 40.59 25.53
N ARG A 1057 19.02 41.54 25.50
CA ARG A 1057 19.52 42.15 24.26
C ARG A 1057 20.15 41.14 23.27
N GLY A 1058 20.84 40.11 23.79
CA GLY A 1058 21.41 39.04 22.96
C GLY A 1058 20.34 38.22 22.22
N ARG A 1059 19.32 37.75 22.94
CA ARG A 1059 18.19 37.01 22.34
C ARG A 1059 17.36 37.90 21.40
N ALA A 1060 17.24 39.19 21.68
CA ALA A 1060 16.60 40.15 20.79
C ALA A 1060 17.34 40.26 19.45
N ALA A 1061 18.68 40.31 19.47
CA ALA A 1061 19.50 40.32 18.26
C ALA A 1061 19.36 39.02 17.44
N GLU A 1062 19.41 37.85 18.10
CA GLU A 1062 19.19 36.54 17.46
C GLU A 1062 17.80 36.44 16.82
N THR A 1063 16.76 36.89 17.53
CA THR A 1063 15.36 36.86 17.06
C THR A 1063 15.15 37.79 15.86
N ALA A 1064 15.71 39.01 15.91
CA ALA A 1064 15.66 39.97 14.81
C ALA A 1064 16.35 39.42 13.56
N LEU A 1065 17.54 38.84 13.73
CA LEU A 1065 18.29 38.22 12.64
C LEU A 1065 17.54 37.01 12.06
N GLY A 1066 17.01 36.12 12.90
CA GLY A 1066 16.23 34.95 12.48
C GLY A 1066 14.97 35.35 11.71
N SER A 1067 14.32 36.46 12.12
CA SER A 1067 13.19 37.05 11.40
C SER A 1067 13.60 37.50 10.01
N ALA A 1068 14.62 38.36 9.92
CA ALA A 1068 15.10 38.94 8.67
C ALA A 1068 15.58 37.86 7.69
N TYR A 1069 16.26 36.83 8.20
CA TYR A 1069 16.68 35.66 7.43
C TYR A 1069 15.50 34.86 6.85
N ARG A 1070 14.41 34.68 7.61
CA ARG A 1070 13.22 34.00 7.09
C ARG A 1070 12.49 34.80 6.01
N THR A 1071 12.39 36.11 6.18
CA THR A 1071 11.83 37.01 5.17
C THR A 1071 12.64 36.93 3.88
N LEU A 1072 13.98 36.92 4.01
CA LEU A 1072 14.89 36.71 2.89
C LEU A 1072 14.72 35.34 2.20
N ARG A 1073 14.55 34.26 2.98
CA ARG A 1073 14.27 32.90 2.42
C ARG A 1073 12.97 32.81 1.62
N ASN A 1074 12.06 33.76 1.81
CA ASN A 1074 10.79 33.89 1.11
C ASN A 1074 10.85 34.89 -0.06
N GLY A 1075 12.03 35.44 -0.38
CA GLY A 1075 12.23 36.36 -1.50
C GLY A 1075 11.89 37.82 -1.21
N VAL A 1076 11.85 38.22 0.06
CA VAL A 1076 11.54 39.60 0.48
C VAL A 1076 12.76 40.23 1.15
N ALA A 1077 13.17 41.41 0.69
CA ALA A 1077 14.27 42.17 1.29
C ALA A 1077 13.76 43.03 2.46
N ASP A 1078 14.04 42.60 3.69
CA ASP A 1078 13.73 43.35 4.91
C ASP A 1078 14.98 44.08 5.43
N THR A 1079 15.45 45.07 4.66
CA THR A 1079 16.69 45.81 4.98
C THR A 1079 16.63 46.46 6.36
N GLY A 1080 15.46 46.97 6.77
CA GLY A 1080 15.23 47.53 8.10
C GLY A 1080 15.38 46.48 9.21
N GLY A 1081 14.83 45.27 9.05
CA GLY A 1081 15.00 44.18 10.00
C GLY A 1081 16.45 43.72 10.13
N TRP A 1082 17.19 43.66 9.01
CA TRP A 1082 18.63 43.37 9.02
C TRP A 1082 19.43 44.46 9.75
N GLN A 1083 19.16 45.73 9.47
CA GLN A 1083 19.83 46.85 10.14
C GLN A 1083 19.56 46.84 11.65
N ARG A 1084 18.29 46.64 12.06
CA ARG A 1084 17.91 46.50 13.47
C ARG A 1084 18.64 45.36 14.16
N ALA A 1085 18.80 44.21 13.51
CA ALA A 1085 19.57 43.09 14.07
C ALA A 1085 21.05 43.46 14.30
N MET A 1086 21.66 44.21 13.37
CA MET A 1086 23.05 44.69 13.50
C MET A 1086 23.19 45.73 14.62
N GLU A 1087 22.25 46.67 14.75
CA GLU A 1087 22.22 47.65 15.85
C GLU A 1087 22.13 46.98 17.22
N LEU A 1088 21.34 45.90 17.35
CA LEU A 1088 21.23 45.13 18.60
C LEU A 1088 22.49 44.32 18.91
N ALA A 1089 23.24 43.94 17.88
CA ALA A 1089 24.53 43.25 17.99
C ALA A 1089 25.73 44.20 18.19
N ALA A 1090 25.54 45.51 18.09
CA ALA A 1090 26.62 46.51 18.15
C ALA A 1090 27.51 46.29 19.39
N GLY A 1091 28.81 46.12 19.13
CA GLY A 1091 29.85 45.93 20.15
C GLY A 1091 30.08 44.50 20.67
N ARG A 1092 29.29 43.49 20.26
CA ARG A 1092 29.47 42.06 20.64
C ARG A 1092 29.00 41.12 19.53
N VAL A 1093 29.88 40.84 18.57
CA VAL A 1093 29.60 40.01 17.36
C VAL A 1093 29.17 38.58 17.74
N GLU A 1094 29.66 38.05 18.86
CA GLU A 1094 29.28 36.76 19.43
C GLU A 1094 27.78 36.61 19.71
N ARG A 1095 27.00 37.70 19.78
CA ARG A 1095 25.52 37.68 19.86
C ARG A 1095 24.84 37.17 18.58
N LEU A 1096 25.59 37.00 17.48
CA LEU A 1096 25.12 36.48 16.20
C LEU A 1096 25.75 35.11 15.88
N SER A 1097 26.14 34.33 16.89
CA SER A 1097 26.95 33.10 16.73
C SER A 1097 26.30 32.03 15.83
N ASP A 1098 24.96 31.93 15.80
CA ASP A 1098 24.21 31.04 14.89
C ASP A 1098 24.03 31.60 13.46
N ALA A 1099 24.43 32.86 13.19
CA ALA A 1099 24.27 33.55 11.90
C ALA A 1099 25.23 33.07 10.80
N ARG A 1100 26.26 32.31 11.17
CA ARG A 1100 27.39 32.01 10.26
C ARG A 1100 27.06 30.93 9.21
N THR A 1101 25.88 30.33 9.27
CA THR A 1101 25.44 29.23 8.40
C THR A 1101 24.08 29.52 7.77
N PHE A 1102 24.01 30.54 6.91
CA PHE A 1102 22.85 30.71 6.04
C PHE A 1102 22.78 29.59 4.98
N THR A 1103 21.58 29.08 4.75
CA THR A 1103 21.28 28.16 3.64
C THR A 1103 20.20 28.75 2.73
N LEU A 1104 20.62 29.53 1.73
CA LEU A 1104 19.76 30.13 0.72
C LEU A 1104 19.77 29.33 -0.59
N ASP A 1105 18.70 29.45 -1.35
CA ASP A 1105 18.59 28.87 -2.69
C ASP A 1105 18.84 29.98 -3.71
N GLY A 1106 20.11 30.23 -4.03
CA GLY A 1106 20.52 31.33 -4.92
C GLY A 1106 20.05 31.20 -6.36
N GLY A 1107 19.46 30.07 -6.74
CA GLY A 1107 18.82 29.87 -8.05
C GLY A 1107 17.37 30.38 -8.10
N ASP A 1108 16.81 30.81 -6.97
CA ASP A 1108 15.51 31.48 -6.93
C ASP A 1108 15.69 32.99 -7.18
N PRO A 1109 15.17 33.55 -8.29
CA PRO A 1109 15.37 34.95 -8.65
C PRO A 1109 14.86 35.95 -7.60
N ASP A 1110 13.79 35.60 -6.89
CA ASP A 1110 13.17 36.47 -5.89
C ASP A 1110 14.06 36.49 -4.62
N VAL A 1111 14.59 35.34 -4.21
CA VAL A 1111 15.59 35.22 -3.11
C VAL A 1111 16.90 35.89 -3.48
N GLU A 1112 17.37 35.71 -4.71
CA GLU A 1112 18.60 36.34 -5.20
C GLU A 1112 18.45 37.86 -5.23
N SER A 1113 17.38 38.39 -5.81
CA SER A 1113 17.10 39.84 -5.85
C SER A 1113 17.03 40.42 -4.43
N ALA A 1114 16.31 39.76 -3.53
CA ALA A 1114 16.24 40.18 -2.14
C ALA A 1114 17.60 40.13 -1.44
N ALA A 1115 18.40 39.09 -1.69
CA ALA A 1115 19.74 38.94 -1.12
C ALA A 1115 20.68 40.03 -1.62
N ARG A 1116 20.58 40.43 -2.90
CA ARG A 1116 21.37 41.54 -3.46
C ARG A 1116 21.09 42.85 -2.74
N GLN A 1117 19.82 43.16 -2.48
CA GLN A 1117 19.41 44.35 -1.75
C GLN A 1117 19.92 44.34 -0.30
N VAL A 1118 19.77 43.21 0.39
CA VAL A 1118 20.24 43.06 1.78
C VAL A 1118 21.77 43.15 1.88
N VAL A 1119 22.51 42.47 0.99
CA VAL A 1119 23.99 42.51 1.00
C VAL A 1119 24.50 43.91 0.69
N ALA A 1120 23.88 44.63 -0.26
CA ALA A 1120 24.23 46.01 -0.54
C ALA A 1120 24.01 46.93 0.68
N ALA A 1121 22.89 46.76 1.40
CA ALA A 1121 22.59 47.52 2.61
C ALA A 1121 23.56 47.21 3.76
N LEU A 1122 23.87 45.93 4.01
CA LEU A 1122 24.79 45.52 5.08
C LEU A 1122 26.24 45.98 4.81
N ARG A 1123 26.70 45.89 3.56
CA ARG A 1123 28.05 46.33 3.15
C ARG A 1123 28.27 47.84 3.32
N ALA A 1124 27.20 48.63 3.21
CA ALA A 1124 27.30 50.08 3.40
C ALA A 1124 27.57 50.48 4.87
N SER A 1125 27.39 49.55 5.82
CA SER A 1125 27.69 49.77 7.23
C SER A 1125 29.15 49.47 7.53
N ALA A 1126 29.84 50.36 8.26
CA ALA A 1126 31.20 50.10 8.74
C ALA A 1126 31.25 49.12 9.93
N ALA A 1127 30.11 48.60 10.40
CA ALA A 1127 30.07 47.73 11.57
C ALA A 1127 30.59 46.30 11.24
N PRO A 1128 31.48 45.72 12.09
CA PRO A 1128 32.02 44.37 11.87
C PRO A 1128 30.94 43.29 11.70
N ALA A 1129 29.88 43.37 12.52
CA ALA A 1129 28.75 42.46 12.46
C ALA A 1129 28.02 42.49 11.10
N ALA A 1130 27.88 43.67 10.49
CA ALA A 1130 27.22 43.85 9.21
C ALA A 1130 28.08 43.30 8.06
N GLY A 1131 29.38 43.59 8.08
CA GLY A 1131 30.36 43.08 7.12
C GLY A 1131 30.45 41.55 7.12
N LEU A 1132 30.62 40.93 8.30
CA LEU A 1132 30.68 39.46 8.43
C LEU A 1132 29.36 38.77 8.04
N THR A 1133 28.21 39.40 8.34
CA THR A 1133 26.90 38.88 7.94
C THR A 1133 26.69 38.98 6.42
N ALA A 1134 27.10 40.09 5.80
CA ALA A 1134 27.10 40.25 4.35
C ALA A 1134 27.95 39.18 3.67
N LEU A 1135 29.16 38.93 4.19
CA LEU A 1135 30.05 37.88 3.71
C LEU A 1135 29.43 36.48 3.81
N ALA A 1136 28.76 36.16 4.93
CA ALA A 1136 28.06 34.88 5.10
C ALA A 1136 26.91 34.70 4.09
N LEU A 1137 26.16 35.76 3.78
CA LEU A 1137 25.10 35.75 2.75
C LEU A 1137 25.70 35.55 1.34
N VAL A 1138 26.77 36.26 1.01
CA VAL A 1138 27.50 36.11 -0.26
C VAL A 1138 27.94 34.65 -0.44
N ARG A 1139 28.57 34.04 0.58
CA ARG A 1139 28.96 32.62 0.56
C ARG A 1139 27.78 31.67 0.34
N SER A 1140 26.64 31.96 0.97
CA SER A 1140 25.46 31.10 0.86
C SER A 1140 24.78 31.18 -0.52
N VAL A 1141 24.79 32.34 -1.17
CA VAL A 1141 24.02 32.58 -2.41
C VAL A 1141 24.88 32.35 -3.66
N ALA A 1142 26.14 32.79 -3.65
CA ALA A 1142 27.04 32.77 -4.80
C ALA A 1142 27.21 31.37 -5.42
N VAL A 1143 27.30 30.32 -4.59
CA VAL A 1143 27.49 28.92 -5.03
C VAL A 1143 26.32 28.41 -5.90
N ARG A 1144 25.15 29.04 -5.81
CA ARG A 1144 23.92 28.58 -6.48
C ARG A 1144 23.28 29.63 -7.38
N SER A 1145 23.91 30.80 -7.51
CA SER A 1145 23.38 31.93 -8.27
C SER A 1145 23.84 31.88 -9.74
N PRO A 1146 22.97 32.26 -10.68
CA PRO A 1146 23.34 32.45 -12.09
C PRO A 1146 24.17 33.72 -12.36
N HIS A 1147 24.23 34.69 -11.43
CA HIS A 1147 24.93 35.97 -11.59
C HIS A 1147 26.28 36.00 -10.85
N GLN A 1148 27.14 35.02 -11.09
CA GLN A 1148 28.40 34.87 -10.34
C GLN A 1148 29.29 36.13 -10.36
N ALA A 1149 29.36 36.87 -11.47
CA ALA A 1149 30.17 38.08 -11.58
C ALA A 1149 29.78 39.17 -10.54
N TRP A 1150 28.48 39.33 -10.26
CA TRP A 1150 28.03 40.31 -9.27
C TRP A 1150 28.48 39.92 -7.85
N TRP A 1151 28.41 38.62 -7.51
CA TRP A 1151 28.82 38.11 -6.20
C TRP A 1151 30.34 38.16 -5.98
N HIS A 1152 31.13 37.96 -7.03
CA HIS A 1152 32.58 38.19 -6.99
C HIS A 1152 32.88 39.67 -6.71
N GLY A 1153 32.21 40.59 -7.41
CA GLY A 1153 32.36 42.03 -7.14
C GLY A 1153 31.94 42.43 -5.72
N GLN A 1154 30.94 41.77 -5.11
CA GLN A 1154 30.62 41.99 -3.70
C GLN A 1154 31.69 41.46 -2.75
N LEU A 1155 32.31 40.31 -3.05
CA LEU A 1155 33.42 39.78 -2.26
C LEU A 1155 34.63 40.72 -2.31
N ASP A 1156 34.96 41.25 -3.48
CA ASP A 1156 36.05 42.23 -3.62
C ASP A 1156 35.76 43.52 -2.84
N ALA A 1157 34.51 43.99 -2.88
CA ALA A 1157 34.10 45.12 -2.08
C ALA A 1157 34.13 44.85 -0.55
N LEU A 1158 33.97 43.59 -0.11
CA LEU A 1158 34.13 43.18 1.29
C LEU A 1158 35.60 42.99 1.71
N ARG A 1159 36.50 42.68 0.76
CA ARG A 1159 37.96 42.68 1.01
C ARG A 1159 38.50 44.08 1.28
N ALA A 1160 37.87 45.10 0.70
CA ALA A 1160 38.16 46.51 0.93
C ALA A 1160 37.31 47.14 2.06
N HIS A 1161 36.71 46.32 2.92
CA HIS A 1161 35.84 46.82 4.01
C HIS A 1161 36.68 47.56 5.08
N PRO A 1162 36.16 48.66 5.68
CA PRO A 1162 36.92 49.45 6.67
C PRO A 1162 37.20 48.72 7.99
N ASP A 1163 36.47 47.64 8.28
CA ASP A 1163 36.71 46.77 9.43
C ASP A 1163 37.72 45.66 9.10
N PRO A 1164 38.85 45.55 9.85
CA PRO A 1164 39.91 44.59 9.55
C PRO A 1164 39.46 43.13 9.64
N ASP A 1165 38.59 42.77 10.59
CA ASP A 1165 38.11 41.39 10.77
C ASP A 1165 37.25 40.94 9.59
N THR A 1166 36.39 41.83 9.07
CA THR A 1166 35.60 41.59 7.85
C THR A 1166 36.50 41.44 6.63
N ALA A 1167 37.49 42.32 6.47
CA ALA A 1167 38.43 42.29 5.36
C ALA A 1167 39.26 40.99 5.36
N GLU A 1168 39.78 40.59 6.52
CA GLU A 1168 40.50 39.33 6.72
C GLU A 1168 39.62 38.12 6.40
N ALA A 1169 38.40 38.06 6.95
CA ALA A 1169 37.47 36.97 6.66
C ALA A 1169 37.10 36.88 5.17
N ALA A 1170 36.99 38.02 4.48
CA ALA A 1170 36.73 38.10 3.04
C ALA A 1170 37.95 37.68 2.20
N LEU A 1171 39.18 37.98 2.65
CA LEU A 1171 40.42 37.51 2.03
C LEU A 1171 40.55 35.98 2.11
N LEU A 1172 40.20 35.40 3.26
CA LEU A 1172 40.19 33.94 3.46
C LEU A 1172 39.02 33.21 2.77
N THR A 1173 38.07 33.96 2.20
CA THR A 1173 36.92 33.39 1.50
C THR A 1173 37.19 33.24 0.01
N VAL A 1174 36.99 32.03 -0.51
CA VAL A 1174 37.03 31.71 -1.95
C VAL A 1174 35.64 31.27 -2.40
N LEU A 1175 35.04 32.01 -3.34
CA LEU A 1175 33.84 31.58 -4.05
C LEU A 1175 34.25 30.58 -5.13
N ARG A 1176 33.64 29.40 -5.13
CA ARG A 1176 33.88 28.33 -6.12
C ARG A 1176 32.71 28.23 -7.08
#